data_AF-A0BSV2-F1
#
_entry.id   AF-A0BSV2-F1
#
_cell.length_a   1.000
_cell.length_b   1.000
_cell.length_c   1.000
_cell.angle_alpha   90.00
_cell.angle_beta   90.00
_cell.angle_gamma   90.00
#
_symmetry.space_group_name_H-M   'P 1'
#
loop_
_entity.id
_entity.type
_entity.pdbx_description
1 polymer ?
#
loop_
_entity_poly.entity_id
_entity_poly.type
_entity_poly.pdbx_seq_one_letter_code
_entity_poly.pdbx_strand_id
1 'polypeptide(L)'
;MIKNVSGIHLLRHVLIWLVCQIIEVSNLYNTHAKCFAVDSNLGCTVRALNKVAVPGCMARGPCSSYTIKDQCITNASGLDCVWNTNSSLPEPACQDKSCTTAPTSTLTHNDCFNYYNTQSIKCTVYASPGANGGQPILRGCQQTAGCSTYIDIEQCKINDFGDPCGWNGKECNDKSCSTAPATSEFDDDAKCKAYFNNKCTVSSDGQGCIDIPEICELMNQKQCYYNSTGQLCYWTGTDCITKTCENAPEETATAEQYVIKCKIKICEDYVLTTDEQCSYALSTCTTNGINCVARGTCVQAQNKAGCVVSSTGQSCEWIPDVVDSQNVVTTAAYCTIKTCNTAPISLQTDVDCGKYFTNCTTKSGGGCVAKSSCSAASVNAACITALNGTICAWDYTLNKCRDKDCQDFIGTTHTICQTQRIRMYCWTKMVDVLEEACIEGTNGPCLWIEKFATSDGSKGACFAYTSCKSLAWNNDESCKLISNKCTTNGTNCIGITLCTETNVDGGCATGYDGSCIQSVPALNSSDPKICKPFKSCADAFYATHKDCQIANKKCTTDGTTGCIPLGACSTYQSQPGFESGVITSTGVCTWDMSKSVCRDQICSDLNGVTHSICNSQLSTCTSDGTKCLLKTNCSSYSTQIICSTAVGNDGICFWEVGSTTNNNTAKCRLLSCADIQNGTSISVCQAALPSCISNGNLFVSQRLNVQLTQLKQLVILVDQMDSAVADSGTCTLMNSCSSANNDQTACVAAQDRCSWSPASSSITSICTSHTCGTYNQVSGTCSRFFNWDKQSQQICSMINGICTATDPSTLKQSDCFNLSGYTDRQAITQRFAP
;
A
#
# COMPACT_ATOMS: atom_id res chain seq x y z
N MET A 1 -10.82 -58.32 -6.92
CA MET A 1 -9.94 -58.10 -8.09
C MET A 1 -10.79 -57.53 -9.23
N ILE A 2 -10.32 -56.68 -10.15
CA ILE A 2 -9.11 -55.82 -10.21
C ILE A 2 -9.43 -54.69 -11.22
N LYS A 3 -9.11 -53.42 -10.90
CA LYS A 3 -9.14 -52.24 -11.80
C LYS A 3 -10.50 -51.85 -12.45
N ASN A 4 -10.67 -50.62 -12.98
CA ASN A 4 -10.35 -49.30 -12.42
C ASN A 4 -11.19 -48.20 -13.11
N VAL A 5 -11.21 -47.01 -12.51
CA VAL A 5 -12.02 -45.81 -12.83
C VAL A 5 -11.77 -45.19 -14.22
N SER A 6 -12.82 -44.69 -14.90
CA SER A 6 -12.89 -43.33 -15.51
C SER A 6 -14.23 -43.05 -16.23
N GLY A 7 -14.91 -41.94 -15.86
CA GLY A 7 -16.02 -41.38 -16.63
C GLY A 7 -16.95 -40.45 -15.83
N ILE A 8 -17.28 -39.29 -16.43
CA ILE A 8 -18.26 -38.28 -15.99
C ILE A 8 -17.81 -37.34 -14.86
N HIS A 9 -17.60 -36.06 -15.20
CA HIS A 9 -18.48 -34.99 -14.70
C HIS A 9 -18.36 -33.68 -15.51
N LEU A 10 -19.48 -33.23 -16.10
CA LEU A 10 -19.76 -31.80 -16.15
C LEU A 10 -20.12 -31.36 -14.74
N LEU A 11 -19.58 -30.21 -14.29
CA LEU A 11 -20.33 -29.15 -13.59
C LEU A 11 -19.47 -27.90 -13.42
N ARG A 12 -20.12 -26.73 -13.47
CA ARG A 12 -19.51 -25.39 -13.41
C ARG A 12 -19.00 -25.09 -12.00
N HIS A 13 -17.88 -24.38 -11.87
CA HIS A 13 -17.56 -23.63 -10.65
C HIS A 13 -17.23 -22.16 -10.94
N VAL A 14 -17.97 -21.30 -10.26
CA VAL A 14 -17.88 -19.83 -10.35
C VAL A 14 -16.80 -19.35 -9.38
N LEU A 15 -15.93 -18.43 -9.81
CA LEU A 15 -15.01 -17.74 -8.92
C LEU A 15 -15.72 -16.51 -8.33
N ILE A 16 -16.53 -16.81 -7.32
CA ILE A 16 -17.29 -15.82 -6.55
C ILE A 16 -16.32 -15.14 -5.58
N TRP A 17 -16.48 -13.84 -5.33
CA TRP A 17 -15.81 -13.11 -4.23
C TRP A 17 -15.79 -13.98 -2.98
N LEU A 18 -14.63 -14.26 -2.39
CA LEU A 18 -14.52 -15.21 -1.28
C LEU A 18 -15.13 -14.63 0.00
N VAL A 19 -16.47 -14.54 0.03
CA VAL A 19 -17.29 -14.40 1.23
C VAL A 19 -17.52 -15.79 1.79
N CYS A 20 -17.70 -15.89 3.10
CA CYS A 20 -17.74 -17.17 3.82
C CYS A 20 -18.71 -18.22 3.23
N GLN A 21 -19.79 -17.77 2.58
CA GLN A 21 -20.81 -18.60 1.91
C GLN A 21 -20.30 -19.46 0.74
N ILE A 22 -19.07 -19.22 0.26
CA ILE A 22 -18.45 -19.92 -0.89
C ILE A 22 -17.35 -20.88 -0.46
N ILE A 23 -16.94 -20.80 0.81
CA ILE A 23 -16.08 -21.83 1.40
C ILE A 23 -16.82 -23.17 1.29
N GLU A 24 -16.11 -24.16 0.75
CA GLU A 24 -16.68 -25.42 0.27
C GLU A 24 -17.61 -26.07 1.31
N VAL A 25 -18.77 -26.56 0.87
CA VAL A 25 -19.72 -27.35 1.66
C VAL A 25 -19.17 -28.78 1.83
N SER A 26 -18.04 -28.90 2.52
CA SER A 26 -17.35 -30.16 2.79
C SER A 26 -17.02 -30.34 4.28
N ASN A 27 -16.74 -31.58 4.69
CA ASN A 27 -16.40 -31.91 6.08
C ASN A 27 -15.05 -31.30 6.54
N LEU A 28 -14.31 -30.67 5.63
CA LEU A 28 -13.12 -29.87 5.94
C LEU A 28 -13.49 -28.55 6.65
N TYR A 29 -14.71 -28.02 6.42
CA TYR A 29 -15.20 -26.75 6.95
C TYR A 29 -16.49 -26.92 7.74
N ASN A 30 -16.45 -27.77 8.77
CA ASN A 30 -17.60 -28.11 9.62
C ASN A 30 -17.46 -27.68 11.09
N THR A 31 -16.50 -26.79 11.41
CA THR A 31 -16.40 -26.14 12.73
C THR A 31 -15.96 -24.68 12.59
N HIS A 32 -16.19 -23.86 13.61
CA HIS A 32 -15.77 -22.45 13.62
C HIS A 32 -14.26 -22.30 13.43
N ALA A 33 -13.45 -23.11 14.14
CA ALA A 33 -11.99 -23.06 14.02
C ALA A 33 -11.53 -23.33 12.58
N LYS A 34 -12.15 -24.29 11.89
CA LYS A 34 -11.89 -24.60 10.47
C LYS A 34 -12.29 -23.45 9.55
N CYS A 35 -13.44 -22.83 9.79
CA CYS A 35 -13.92 -21.67 9.02
C CYS A 35 -13.09 -20.40 9.25
N PHE A 36 -12.58 -20.19 10.47
CA PHE A 36 -11.73 -19.06 10.83
C PHE A 36 -10.31 -19.20 10.26
N ALA A 37 -9.78 -20.43 10.20
CA ALA A 37 -8.45 -20.70 9.66
C ALA A 37 -8.32 -20.48 8.13
N VAL A 38 -9.42 -20.26 7.41
CA VAL A 38 -9.38 -19.90 5.97
C VAL A 38 -8.82 -18.50 5.76
N ASP A 39 -9.28 -17.52 6.54
CA ASP A 39 -8.76 -16.16 6.61
C ASP A 39 -9.28 -15.51 7.90
N SER A 40 -8.36 -15.10 8.77
CA SER A 40 -8.69 -14.45 10.05
C SER A 40 -9.38 -13.10 9.90
N ASN A 41 -9.21 -12.43 8.75
CA ASN A 41 -9.77 -11.11 8.44
C ASN A 41 -11.14 -11.19 7.78
N LEU A 42 -11.50 -12.33 7.18
CA LEU A 42 -12.77 -12.50 6.46
C LEU A 42 -13.99 -12.65 7.38
N GLY A 43 -13.77 -12.90 8.68
CA GLY A 43 -14.84 -12.89 9.68
C GLY A 43 -15.85 -14.03 9.52
N CYS A 44 -15.38 -15.26 9.29
CA CYS A 44 -16.24 -16.43 9.10
C CYS A 44 -16.56 -17.22 10.38
N THR A 45 -17.64 -17.99 10.31
CA THR A 45 -18.08 -19.00 11.29
C THR A 45 -18.72 -20.19 10.57
N VAL A 46 -18.95 -21.31 11.26
CA VAL A 46 -19.59 -22.50 10.67
C VAL A 46 -21.07 -22.26 10.37
N ARG A 47 -21.63 -22.94 9.35
CA ARG A 47 -23.08 -22.94 9.09
C ARG A 47 -23.83 -23.82 10.09
N ALA A 48 -25.03 -23.39 10.45
CA ALA A 48 -25.97 -24.18 11.25
C ALA A 48 -27.31 -24.32 10.53
N LEU A 49 -27.93 -25.50 10.65
CA LEU A 49 -29.30 -25.77 10.22
C LEU A 49 -29.97 -26.65 11.28
N ASN A 50 -31.20 -26.33 11.67
CA ASN A 50 -31.95 -27.08 12.70
C ASN A 50 -31.17 -27.30 14.00
N LYS A 51 -30.41 -26.29 14.47
CA LYS A 51 -29.54 -26.33 15.66
C LYS A 51 -28.43 -27.41 15.60
N VAL A 52 -27.97 -27.77 14.40
CA VAL A 52 -26.81 -28.66 14.18
C VAL A 52 -25.82 -28.00 13.21
N ALA A 53 -24.51 -28.19 13.44
CA ALA A 53 -23.47 -27.75 12.52
C ALA A 53 -23.58 -28.52 11.19
N VAL A 54 -23.53 -27.80 10.07
CA VAL A 54 -23.52 -28.38 8.72
C VAL A 54 -22.29 -27.92 7.95
N PRO A 55 -21.82 -28.69 6.95
CA PRO A 55 -20.68 -28.31 6.13
C PRO A 55 -20.77 -26.91 5.49
N GLY A 56 -19.63 -26.24 5.41
CA GLY A 56 -19.45 -24.92 4.84
C GLY A 56 -19.57 -23.79 5.87
N CYS A 57 -19.11 -22.60 5.48
CA CYS A 57 -19.03 -21.44 6.36
C CYS A 57 -20.08 -20.37 6.03
N MET A 58 -20.27 -19.42 6.94
CA MET A 58 -21.09 -18.22 6.77
C MET A 58 -20.41 -17.03 7.45
N ALA A 59 -20.82 -15.82 7.07
CA ALA A 59 -20.32 -14.61 7.71
C ALA A 59 -20.75 -14.59 9.18
N ARG A 60 -19.88 -14.06 10.05
CA ARG A 60 -20.24 -13.77 11.44
C ARG A 60 -21.37 -12.75 11.47
N GLY A 61 -22.32 -12.97 12.38
CA GLY A 61 -23.46 -12.09 12.65
C GLY A 61 -23.36 -11.49 14.06
N PRO A 62 -24.43 -10.86 14.58
CA PRO A 62 -24.55 -10.62 16.01
C PRO A 62 -24.62 -11.96 16.77
N CYS A 63 -24.11 -12.04 18.00
CA CYS A 63 -24.09 -13.30 18.76
C CYS A 63 -25.49 -13.91 18.89
N SER A 64 -26.53 -13.08 19.07
CA SER A 64 -27.94 -13.48 19.15
C SER A 64 -28.50 -14.20 17.91
N SER A 65 -27.80 -14.14 16.77
CA SER A 65 -28.19 -14.87 15.54
C SER A 65 -27.69 -16.33 15.51
N TYR A 66 -26.78 -16.72 16.41
CA TYR A 66 -26.15 -18.03 16.40
C TYR A 66 -27.00 -19.08 17.14
N THR A 67 -27.24 -20.21 16.47
CA THR A 67 -28.17 -21.25 16.95
C THR A 67 -27.47 -22.48 17.52
N ILE A 68 -26.14 -22.52 17.50
CA ILE A 68 -25.31 -23.61 18.05
C ILE A 68 -24.09 -23.06 18.79
N LYS A 69 -23.62 -23.82 19.80
CA LYS A 69 -22.46 -23.46 20.61
C LYS A 69 -21.19 -23.20 19.79
N ASP A 70 -20.94 -23.97 18.74
CA ASP A 70 -19.71 -23.84 17.93
C ASP A 70 -19.66 -22.52 17.13
N GLN A 71 -20.82 -21.93 16.77
CA GLN A 71 -20.85 -20.59 16.17
C GLN A 71 -20.52 -19.48 17.19
N CYS A 72 -20.77 -19.75 18.47
CA CYS A 72 -20.83 -18.76 19.55
C CYS A 72 -19.45 -18.43 20.12
N ILE A 73 -18.58 -17.89 19.27
CA ILE A 73 -17.20 -17.52 19.62
C ILE A 73 -17.02 -16.00 19.54
N THR A 74 -17.32 -15.40 18.38
CA THR A 74 -17.21 -13.93 18.16
C THR A 74 -18.26 -13.43 17.17
N ASN A 75 -18.68 -12.17 17.33
CA ASN A 75 -19.63 -11.51 16.44
C ASN A 75 -18.95 -10.88 15.21
N ALA A 76 -19.75 -10.24 14.34
CA ALA A 76 -19.29 -9.56 13.13
C ALA A 76 -18.23 -8.46 13.36
N SER A 77 -18.20 -7.86 14.56
CA SER A 77 -17.22 -6.85 14.96
C SER A 77 -15.99 -7.42 15.65
N GLY A 78 -15.89 -8.75 15.79
CA GLY A 78 -14.79 -9.43 16.46
C GLY A 78 -14.87 -9.44 17.99
N LEU A 79 -15.99 -9.02 18.59
CA LEU A 79 -16.20 -9.10 20.05
C LEU A 79 -16.64 -10.51 20.46
N ASP A 80 -16.23 -10.94 21.66
CA ASP A 80 -16.56 -12.26 22.24
C ASP A 80 -18.08 -12.52 22.33
N CYS A 81 -18.48 -13.74 21.99
CA CYS A 81 -19.78 -14.30 22.33
C CYS A 81 -19.67 -15.31 23.49
N VAL A 82 -20.78 -15.55 24.20
CA VAL A 82 -20.89 -16.65 25.16
C VAL A 82 -22.17 -17.44 24.93
N TRP A 83 -22.03 -18.77 24.93
CA TRP A 83 -23.15 -19.71 24.88
C TRP A 83 -23.78 -19.80 26.28
N ASN A 84 -24.81 -18.99 26.50
CA ASN A 84 -25.44 -18.82 27.79
C ASN A 84 -26.39 -20.01 28.08
N THR A 85 -26.14 -20.70 29.19
CA THR A 85 -26.95 -21.83 29.68
C THR A 85 -27.63 -21.50 31.03
N ASN A 86 -27.70 -20.23 31.41
CA ASN A 86 -28.33 -19.81 32.67
C ASN A 86 -29.81 -20.20 32.67
N SER A 87 -30.30 -20.69 33.81
CA SER A 87 -31.67 -21.18 34.00
C SER A 87 -32.77 -20.10 33.90
N SER A 88 -32.38 -18.83 33.73
CA SER A 88 -33.27 -17.71 33.40
C SER A 88 -33.65 -17.66 31.91
N LEU A 89 -32.96 -18.39 31.03
CA LEU A 89 -33.30 -18.49 29.61
C LEU A 89 -34.24 -19.68 29.36
N PRO A 90 -35.26 -19.56 28.48
CA PRO A 90 -36.13 -20.68 28.11
C PRO A 90 -35.39 -21.85 27.46
N GLU A 91 -34.31 -21.56 26.74
CA GLU A 91 -33.37 -22.54 26.19
C GLU A 91 -31.96 -21.91 26.07
N PRO A 92 -30.88 -22.72 26.01
CA PRO A 92 -29.53 -22.20 25.80
C PRO A 92 -29.41 -21.41 24.49
N ALA A 93 -28.84 -20.21 24.58
CA ALA A 93 -28.73 -19.28 23.46
C ALA A 93 -27.37 -18.57 23.45
N CYS A 94 -26.93 -18.16 22.27
CA CYS A 94 -25.73 -17.35 22.14
C CYS A 94 -26.03 -15.87 22.41
N GLN A 95 -25.17 -15.19 23.17
CA GLN A 95 -25.30 -13.77 23.52
C GLN A 95 -23.94 -13.08 23.48
N ASP A 96 -23.90 -11.76 23.28
CA ASP A 96 -22.67 -10.97 23.37
C ASP A 96 -22.14 -11.00 24.82
N LYS A 97 -20.85 -11.25 24.98
CA LYS A 97 -20.22 -11.40 26.30
C LYS A 97 -20.29 -10.08 27.06
N SER A 98 -20.93 -10.10 28.22
CA SER A 98 -21.17 -8.95 29.09
C SER A 98 -21.41 -9.41 30.52
N CYS A 99 -21.44 -8.52 31.52
CA CYS A 99 -21.60 -8.94 32.92
C CYS A 99 -22.80 -9.89 33.13
N THR A 100 -23.95 -9.59 32.53
CA THR A 100 -25.20 -10.35 32.71
C THR A 100 -25.23 -11.70 31.99
N THR A 101 -24.25 -12.00 31.12
CA THR A 101 -24.12 -13.33 30.46
C THR A 101 -23.19 -14.29 31.23
N ALA A 102 -22.63 -13.85 32.37
CA ALA A 102 -21.81 -14.72 33.20
C ALA A 102 -22.60 -15.94 33.73
N PRO A 103 -21.97 -17.12 33.87
CA PRO A 103 -22.61 -18.28 34.47
C PRO A 103 -23.17 -17.98 35.85
N THR A 104 -24.35 -18.51 36.21
CA THR A 104 -24.91 -18.34 37.57
C THR A 104 -24.02 -18.92 38.69
N SER A 105 -23.05 -19.78 38.35
CA SER A 105 -22.04 -20.33 39.25
C SER A 105 -20.84 -19.40 39.50
N THR A 106 -20.79 -18.22 38.88
CA THR A 106 -19.79 -17.19 39.18
C THR A 106 -20.24 -16.43 40.41
N LEU A 107 -19.49 -16.53 41.52
CA LEU A 107 -19.95 -16.11 42.87
C LEU A 107 -19.05 -15.10 43.59
N THR A 108 -17.94 -14.66 43.00
CA THR A 108 -17.01 -13.71 43.62
C THR A 108 -16.81 -12.46 42.77
N HIS A 109 -16.32 -11.37 43.37
CA HIS A 109 -15.93 -10.18 42.61
C HIS A 109 -14.93 -10.52 41.50
N ASN A 110 -13.87 -11.23 41.89
CA ASN A 110 -12.71 -11.50 41.03
C ASN A 110 -13.11 -12.34 39.83
N ASP A 111 -13.95 -13.36 40.01
CA ASP A 111 -14.40 -14.20 38.89
C ASP A 111 -15.27 -13.40 37.91
N CYS A 112 -16.10 -12.49 38.40
CA CYS A 112 -16.89 -11.58 37.56
C CYS A 112 -16.04 -10.56 36.80
N PHE A 113 -15.08 -9.95 37.48
CA PHE A 113 -14.17 -8.97 36.91
C PHE A 113 -13.24 -9.59 35.85
N ASN A 114 -12.79 -10.83 36.07
CA ASN A 114 -12.00 -11.59 35.10
C ASN A 114 -12.85 -12.18 33.96
N TYR A 115 -14.14 -12.46 34.19
CA TYR A 115 -15.06 -12.89 33.14
C TYR A 115 -15.29 -11.79 32.09
N TYR A 116 -15.57 -10.55 32.52
CA TYR A 116 -15.73 -9.41 31.61
C TYR A 116 -15.36 -8.08 32.29
N ASN A 117 -14.51 -7.29 31.61
CA ASN A 117 -14.04 -5.99 32.07
C ASN A 117 -13.46 -5.23 30.86
N THR A 118 -13.85 -3.97 30.67
CA THR A 118 -13.36 -3.07 29.64
C THR A 118 -13.03 -1.71 30.25
N GLN A 119 -12.51 -0.76 29.47
CA GLN A 119 -12.20 0.58 30.00
C GLN A 119 -13.44 1.30 30.57
N SER A 120 -14.65 1.00 30.06
CA SER A 120 -15.91 1.67 30.43
C SER A 120 -16.94 0.79 31.13
N ILE A 121 -16.72 -0.53 31.22
CA ILE A 121 -17.63 -1.48 31.89
C ILE A 121 -16.82 -2.36 32.81
N LYS A 122 -17.06 -2.28 34.13
CA LYS A 122 -16.54 -3.22 35.12
C LYS A 122 -17.67 -4.15 35.58
N CYS A 123 -17.36 -5.41 35.88
CA CYS A 123 -18.33 -6.35 36.43
C CYS A 123 -17.99 -6.70 37.88
N THR A 124 -19.03 -7.01 38.66
CA THR A 124 -18.96 -7.56 40.01
C THR A 124 -20.05 -8.63 40.17
N VAL A 125 -20.06 -9.37 41.29
CA VAL A 125 -21.08 -10.40 41.52
C VAL A 125 -22.48 -9.77 41.66
N TYR A 126 -23.50 -10.43 41.11
CA TYR A 126 -24.88 -10.07 41.37
C TYR A 126 -25.34 -10.75 42.68
N ALA A 127 -25.86 -9.93 43.60
CA ALA A 127 -26.49 -10.36 44.83
C ALA A 127 -27.97 -9.94 44.81
N SER A 128 -28.84 -10.83 45.31
CA SER A 128 -30.25 -10.51 45.56
C SER A 128 -30.60 -10.67 47.03
N PRO A 129 -31.50 -9.85 47.61
CA PRO A 129 -31.93 -10.00 48.99
C PRO A 129 -32.46 -11.41 49.28
N GLY A 130 -32.05 -12.00 50.40
CA GLY A 130 -32.54 -13.30 50.83
C GLY A 130 -34.02 -13.24 51.23
N ALA A 131 -34.76 -14.32 50.94
CA ALA A 131 -36.14 -14.45 51.40
C ALA A 131 -36.21 -14.35 52.94
N ASN A 132 -37.20 -13.63 53.46
CA ASN A 132 -37.42 -13.42 54.89
C ASN A 132 -36.22 -12.83 55.67
N GLY A 133 -35.38 -12.02 55.03
CA GLY A 133 -34.21 -11.40 55.68
C GLY A 133 -33.00 -12.33 55.85
N GLY A 134 -32.97 -13.45 55.12
CA GLY A 134 -31.77 -14.28 55.00
C GLY A 134 -30.61 -13.56 54.31
N GLN A 135 -29.42 -14.17 54.39
CA GLN A 135 -28.21 -13.67 53.72
C GLN A 135 -28.42 -13.44 52.21
N PRO A 136 -27.73 -12.48 51.58
CA PRO A 136 -27.81 -12.24 50.15
C PRO A 136 -27.50 -13.50 49.34
N ILE A 137 -28.26 -13.72 48.27
CA ILE A 137 -28.05 -14.84 47.35
C ILE A 137 -27.20 -14.33 46.18
N LEU A 138 -25.94 -14.75 46.15
CA LEU A 138 -24.99 -14.51 45.07
C LEU A 138 -25.27 -15.44 43.87
N ARG A 139 -25.28 -14.90 42.65
CA ARG A 139 -25.43 -15.68 41.40
C ARG A 139 -25.04 -14.88 40.15
N GLY A 140 -24.00 -15.30 39.44
CA GLY A 140 -23.56 -14.62 38.23
C GLY A 140 -23.12 -13.19 38.49
N CYS A 141 -23.08 -12.37 37.43
CA CYS A 141 -22.47 -11.04 37.49
C CYS A 141 -23.41 -9.93 37.01
N GLN A 142 -23.12 -8.72 37.48
CA GLN A 142 -23.73 -7.47 37.04
C GLN A 142 -22.64 -6.43 36.78
N GLN A 143 -23.01 -5.33 36.13
CA GLN A 143 -22.13 -4.16 36.04
C GLN A 143 -21.96 -3.55 37.44
N THR A 144 -20.80 -2.94 37.70
CA THR A 144 -20.59 -2.19 38.95
C THR A 144 -21.51 -0.97 39.02
N ALA A 145 -21.79 -0.55 40.25
CA ALA A 145 -22.61 0.60 40.61
C ALA A 145 -21.97 1.33 41.80
N GLY A 146 -22.51 2.47 42.23
CA GLY A 146 -22.04 3.17 43.43
C GLY A 146 -22.02 2.25 44.66
N CYS A 147 -20.97 2.31 45.47
CA CYS A 147 -20.71 1.34 46.54
C CYS A 147 -21.89 1.17 47.52
N SER A 148 -22.60 2.26 47.84
CA SER A 148 -23.78 2.28 48.73
C SER A 148 -24.99 1.48 48.24
N THR A 149 -24.97 1.00 46.99
CA THR A 149 -26.02 0.12 46.44
C THR A 149 -25.76 -1.37 46.68
N TYR A 150 -24.55 -1.73 47.10
CA TYR A 150 -24.14 -3.12 47.30
C TYR A 150 -24.59 -3.66 48.66
N ILE A 151 -25.08 -4.90 48.65
CA ILE A 151 -25.68 -5.57 49.83
C ILE A 151 -24.81 -6.72 50.36
N ASP A 152 -23.67 -7.00 49.73
CA ASP A 152 -22.78 -8.11 50.08
C ASP A 152 -21.29 -7.74 49.92
N ILE A 153 -20.43 -8.34 50.75
CA ILE A 153 -18.99 -8.12 50.77
C ILE A 153 -18.29 -8.50 49.46
N GLU A 154 -18.80 -9.47 48.70
CA GLU A 154 -18.27 -9.85 47.39
C GLU A 154 -18.68 -8.88 46.27
N GLN A 155 -19.62 -7.97 46.52
CA GLN A 155 -19.88 -6.85 45.62
C GLN A 155 -18.96 -5.67 45.94
N CYS A 156 -18.70 -5.46 47.23
CA CYS A 156 -18.07 -4.29 47.81
C CYS A 156 -16.54 -4.22 47.60
N LYS A 157 -16.09 -4.20 46.33
CA LYS A 157 -14.67 -4.01 45.98
C LYS A 157 -14.40 -2.73 45.20
N ILE A 158 -15.22 -2.41 44.18
CA ILE A 158 -15.10 -1.19 43.36
C ILE A 158 -16.47 -0.65 42.89
N ASN A 159 -16.56 0.65 42.63
CA ASN A 159 -17.75 1.31 42.08
C ASN A 159 -17.80 1.29 40.53
N ASP A 160 -18.72 2.06 39.95
CA ASP A 160 -18.90 2.27 38.51
C ASP A 160 -17.74 3.02 37.84
N PHE A 161 -17.02 3.88 38.56
CA PHE A 161 -15.80 4.55 38.09
C PHE A 161 -14.55 3.67 38.22
N GLY A 162 -14.61 2.61 39.03
CA GLY A 162 -13.49 1.73 39.35
C GLY A 162 -12.71 2.13 40.61
N ASP A 163 -13.18 3.14 41.35
CA ASP A 163 -12.63 3.51 42.66
C ASP A 163 -12.99 2.44 43.71
N PRO A 164 -12.15 2.22 44.74
CA PRO A 164 -12.34 1.16 45.71
C PRO A 164 -13.54 1.42 46.66
N CYS A 165 -14.27 0.35 46.97
CA CYS A 165 -15.27 0.32 48.04
C CYS A 165 -14.69 -0.24 49.34
N GLY A 166 -15.37 0.05 50.46
CA GLY A 166 -15.07 -0.54 51.77
C GLY A 166 -16.33 -1.11 52.43
N TRP A 167 -16.21 -2.34 52.95
CA TRP A 167 -17.27 -3.03 53.68
C TRP A 167 -17.03 -2.91 55.18
N ASN A 168 -17.95 -2.28 55.92
CA ASN A 168 -17.79 -2.04 57.36
C ASN A 168 -18.25 -3.23 58.25
N GLY A 169 -18.63 -4.35 57.64
CA GLY A 169 -19.22 -5.52 58.31
C GLY A 169 -20.73 -5.63 58.15
N LYS A 170 -21.42 -4.56 57.76
CA LYS A 170 -22.90 -4.50 57.61
C LYS A 170 -23.35 -3.92 56.27
N GLU A 171 -22.66 -2.90 55.79
CA GLU A 171 -23.00 -2.16 54.57
C GLU A 171 -21.72 -1.79 53.80
N CYS A 172 -21.90 -1.51 52.52
CA CYS A 172 -20.83 -1.06 51.64
C CYS A 172 -20.91 0.46 51.44
N ASN A 173 -19.77 1.15 51.43
CA ASN A 173 -19.67 2.55 51.02
C ASN A 173 -18.36 2.78 50.25
N ASP A 174 -18.17 3.98 49.69
CA ASP A 174 -16.90 4.35 49.06
C ASP A 174 -15.78 4.26 50.10
N LYS A 175 -14.62 3.70 49.72
CA LYS A 175 -13.58 3.34 50.68
C LYS A 175 -13.04 4.58 51.38
N SER A 176 -13.16 4.60 52.70
CA SER A 176 -12.71 5.67 53.59
C SER A 176 -12.33 5.06 54.94
N CYS A 177 -11.75 5.84 55.85
CA CYS A 177 -11.31 5.27 57.13
C CYS A 177 -12.47 4.66 57.94
N SER A 178 -13.66 5.27 57.88
CA SER A 178 -14.88 4.78 58.53
C SER A 178 -15.42 3.47 57.96
N THR A 179 -14.99 3.03 56.77
CA THR A 179 -15.39 1.73 56.19
C THR A 179 -14.50 0.57 56.61
N ALA A 180 -13.45 0.80 57.42
CA ALA A 180 -12.67 -0.27 58.00
C ALA A 180 -13.46 -0.94 59.15
N PRO A 181 -13.69 -2.26 59.13
CA PRO A 181 -14.38 -2.98 60.20
C PRO A 181 -13.76 -2.74 61.58
N ALA A 182 -14.61 -2.57 62.59
CA ALA A 182 -14.19 -2.47 64.00
C ALA A 182 -13.82 -3.86 64.55
N THR A 183 -12.67 -4.39 64.13
CA THR A 183 -12.15 -5.71 64.50
C THR A 183 -10.65 -5.64 64.86
N SER A 184 -10.10 -6.75 65.36
CA SER A 184 -8.65 -6.93 65.59
C SER A 184 -7.78 -6.95 64.32
N GLU A 185 -8.40 -6.94 63.14
CA GLU A 185 -7.68 -6.72 61.87
C GLU A 185 -7.35 -5.24 61.64
N PHE A 186 -7.94 -4.34 62.45
CA PHE A 186 -7.78 -2.88 62.38
C PHE A 186 -7.68 -2.27 63.80
N ASP A 187 -6.91 -2.88 64.69
CA ASP A 187 -6.72 -2.47 66.11
C ASP A 187 -5.41 -1.72 66.39
N ASP A 188 -4.62 -1.44 65.35
CA ASP A 188 -3.42 -0.62 65.40
C ASP A 188 -3.32 0.32 64.18
N ASP A 189 -2.50 1.35 64.35
CA ASP A 189 -2.31 2.42 63.39
C ASP A 189 -1.62 1.96 62.08
N ALA A 190 -0.75 0.95 62.12
CA ALA A 190 -0.11 0.41 60.92
C ALA A 190 -1.12 -0.34 60.04
N LYS A 191 -2.02 -1.14 60.64
CA LYS A 191 -3.14 -1.80 59.97
C LYS A 191 -4.09 -0.78 59.34
N CYS A 192 -4.44 0.29 60.06
CA CYS A 192 -5.29 1.36 59.52
C CYS A 192 -4.64 2.16 58.39
N LYS A 193 -3.35 2.46 58.49
CA LYS A 193 -2.59 3.12 57.41
C LYS A 193 -2.53 2.26 56.14
N ALA A 194 -2.34 0.96 56.29
CA ALA A 194 -2.40 0.00 55.18
C ALA A 194 -3.80 -0.09 54.53
N TYR A 195 -4.88 0.14 55.27
CA TYR A 195 -6.25 0.06 54.74
C TYR A 195 -6.52 1.10 53.64
N PHE A 196 -6.14 2.36 53.81
CA PHE A 196 -6.43 3.45 52.87
C PHE A 196 -5.26 4.41 52.70
N ASN A 197 -4.15 3.91 52.14
CA ASN A 197 -3.03 4.70 51.61
C ASN A 197 -2.49 5.76 52.59
N ASN A 198 -2.22 5.38 53.84
CA ASN A 198 -1.72 6.24 54.92
C ASN A 198 -2.62 7.42 55.31
N LYS A 199 -3.92 7.42 54.96
CA LYS A 199 -4.88 8.48 55.34
C LYS A 199 -5.61 8.25 56.67
N CYS A 200 -5.51 7.04 57.23
CA CYS A 200 -6.22 6.64 58.44
C CYS A 200 -5.29 6.40 59.62
N THR A 201 -5.86 6.45 60.81
CA THR A 201 -5.28 5.92 62.04
C THR A 201 -6.32 5.05 62.77
N VAL A 202 -5.91 4.34 63.82
CA VAL A 202 -6.82 3.51 64.63
C VAL A 202 -7.80 4.38 65.43
N SER A 203 -9.03 3.92 65.62
CA SER A 203 -10.05 4.58 66.45
C SER A 203 -9.60 4.78 67.90
N SER A 204 -10.21 5.75 68.60
CA SER A 204 -10.04 5.96 70.04
C SER A 204 -10.38 4.71 70.86
N ASP A 205 -11.34 3.91 70.39
CA ASP A 205 -11.82 2.69 71.03
C ASP A 205 -10.87 1.49 70.79
N GLY A 206 -9.80 1.71 70.03
CA GLY A 206 -8.73 0.75 69.79
C GLY A 206 -9.03 -0.34 68.77
N GLN A 207 -10.17 -0.27 68.05
CA GLN A 207 -10.58 -1.14 66.94
C GLN A 207 -11.32 -0.33 65.86
N GLY A 208 -11.07 -0.64 64.59
CA GLY A 208 -11.57 0.14 63.45
C GLY A 208 -10.74 1.40 63.21
N CYS A 209 -10.95 2.04 62.05
CA CYS A 209 -10.14 3.19 61.64
C CYS A 209 -10.94 4.49 61.57
N ILE A 210 -10.24 5.60 61.75
CA ILE A 210 -10.75 6.96 61.56
C ILE A 210 -9.76 7.75 60.70
N ASP A 211 -10.22 8.85 60.10
CA ASP A 211 -9.32 9.78 59.40
C ASP A 211 -8.28 10.34 60.39
N ILE A 212 -7.04 10.53 59.94
CA ILE A 212 -5.99 11.11 60.80
C ILE A 212 -6.43 12.52 61.25
N PRO A 213 -6.44 12.84 62.56
CA PRO A 213 -6.80 14.17 63.04
C PRO A 213 -5.92 15.30 62.47
N GLU A 214 -6.49 16.49 62.33
CA GLU A 214 -5.81 17.68 61.78
C GLU A 214 -4.69 18.20 62.68
N ILE A 215 -4.79 17.98 63.99
CA ILE A 215 -3.80 18.37 64.99
C ILE A 215 -3.45 17.17 65.88
N CYS A 216 -2.21 17.10 66.35
CA CYS A 216 -1.72 16.00 67.18
C CYS A 216 -2.44 15.95 68.54
N GLU A 217 -2.93 17.08 69.04
CA GLU A 217 -3.56 17.26 70.35
C GLU A 217 -4.94 16.59 70.47
N LEU A 218 -5.49 16.08 69.36
CA LEU A 218 -6.70 15.25 69.32
C LEU A 218 -6.38 13.73 69.30
N MET A 219 -5.10 13.35 69.37
CA MET A 219 -4.66 11.96 69.23
C MET A 219 -4.33 11.30 70.58
N ASN A 220 -4.60 9.99 70.65
CA ASN A 220 -4.15 9.13 71.73
C ASN A 220 -2.76 8.50 71.44
N GLN A 221 -2.24 7.73 72.40
CA GLN A 221 -0.94 7.06 72.30
C GLN A 221 -0.75 6.21 71.03
N LYS A 222 -1.79 5.49 70.59
CA LYS A 222 -1.73 4.63 69.39
C LYS A 222 -1.73 5.41 68.09
N GLN A 223 -2.15 6.67 68.09
CA GLN A 223 -2.32 7.52 66.90
C GLN A 223 -1.13 8.48 66.71
N CYS A 224 -0.35 8.71 67.77
CA CYS A 224 0.58 9.84 67.91
C CYS A 224 1.88 9.73 67.08
N TYR A 225 1.76 9.84 65.75
CA TYR A 225 2.87 9.79 64.80
C TYR A 225 2.97 11.02 63.91
N TYR A 226 1.86 11.39 63.25
CA TYR A 226 1.76 12.57 62.39
C TYR A 226 0.29 12.93 62.16
N ASN A 227 0.00 14.23 61.99
CA ASN A 227 -1.32 14.74 61.66
C ASN A 227 -1.63 14.67 60.15
N SER A 228 -2.86 15.02 59.76
CA SER A 228 -3.29 14.96 58.36
C SER A 228 -2.54 15.92 57.42
N THR A 229 -1.85 16.93 57.97
CA THR A 229 -0.99 17.84 57.20
C THR A 229 0.47 17.35 57.08
N GLY A 230 0.82 16.23 57.73
CA GLY A 230 2.14 15.61 57.68
C GLY A 230 3.15 16.12 58.72
N GLN A 231 2.73 16.96 59.68
CA GLN A 231 3.56 17.36 60.82
C GLN A 231 3.71 16.18 61.78
N LEU A 232 4.92 15.94 62.28
CA LEU A 232 5.18 14.86 63.23
C LEU A 232 4.54 15.16 64.60
N CYS A 233 4.11 14.11 65.29
CA CYS A 233 3.61 14.17 66.66
C CYS A 233 4.59 13.51 67.65
N TYR A 234 4.41 13.79 68.95
CA TYR A 234 5.13 13.19 70.06
C TYR A 234 4.19 12.88 71.23
N TRP A 235 4.29 11.67 71.78
CA TRP A 235 3.55 11.27 72.96
C TRP A 235 4.34 11.63 74.23
N THR A 236 3.80 12.54 75.05
CA THR A 236 4.45 13.03 76.28
C THR A 236 4.41 12.02 77.44
N GLY A 237 3.65 10.94 77.28
CA GLY A 237 3.26 10.03 78.37
C GLY A 237 1.80 10.21 78.78
N THR A 238 1.26 11.42 78.70
CA THR A 238 -0.16 11.74 78.99
C THR A 238 -0.94 12.13 77.75
N ASP A 239 -0.34 12.93 76.87
CA ASP A 239 -1.01 13.59 75.75
C ASP A 239 -0.15 13.49 74.48
N CYS A 240 -0.79 13.53 73.32
CA CYS A 240 -0.09 13.68 72.06
C CYS A 240 0.05 15.17 71.75
N ILE A 241 1.25 15.63 71.41
CA ILE A 241 1.50 17.01 71.01
C ILE A 241 2.22 17.07 69.67
N THR A 242 2.03 18.17 68.94
CA THR A 242 2.75 18.43 67.70
C THR A 242 4.24 18.61 68.02
N LYS A 243 5.13 17.88 67.34
CA LYS A 243 6.57 18.08 67.47
C LYS A 243 6.93 19.44 66.92
N THR A 244 7.25 20.35 67.82
CA THR A 244 7.89 21.62 67.49
C THR A 244 9.30 21.62 68.08
N CYS A 245 10.04 22.69 67.82
CA CYS A 245 11.42 22.81 68.26
C CYS A 245 11.53 23.33 69.70
N GLU A 246 10.41 23.82 70.23
CA GLU A 246 10.22 24.42 71.54
C GLU A 246 9.77 23.40 72.60
N ASN A 247 9.32 22.20 72.20
CA ASN A 247 8.75 21.17 73.07
C ASN A 247 9.45 19.79 73.00
N ALA A 248 10.68 19.75 72.47
CA ALA A 248 11.49 18.53 72.43
C ALA A 248 11.91 18.07 73.85
N PRO A 249 11.83 16.78 74.20
CA PRO A 249 12.20 16.29 75.54
C PRO A 249 13.70 16.44 75.86
N GLU A 250 14.03 16.88 77.08
CA GLU A 250 15.43 17.06 77.51
C GLU A 250 16.12 15.75 77.94
N GLU A 251 15.38 14.69 78.27
CA GLU A 251 15.93 13.44 78.83
C GLU A 251 15.70 12.20 77.95
N THR A 252 16.65 11.89 77.07
CA THR A 252 17.17 10.51 76.84
C THR A 252 18.38 10.56 75.90
N ALA A 253 19.54 10.90 76.47
CA ALA A 253 20.78 11.02 75.71
C ALA A 253 21.51 9.68 75.57
N THR A 254 21.55 9.13 74.35
CA THR A 254 22.72 8.39 73.85
C THR A 254 23.22 9.07 72.58
N ALA A 255 24.54 9.26 72.51
CA ALA A 255 25.15 10.18 71.56
C ALA A 255 25.24 9.61 70.14
N GLU A 256 24.15 9.69 69.37
CA GLU A 256 24.20 9.57 67.90
C GLU A 256 23.07 10.30 67.16
N GLN A 257 22.07 10.87 67.85
CA GLN A 257 21.00 11.65 67.22
C GLN A 257 20.75 12.99 67.95
N TYR A 258 20.55 14.04 67.14
CA TYR A 258 20.21 15.42 67.51
C TYR A 258 21.28 16.24 68.27
N VAL A 259 22.03 17.02 67.49
CA VAL A 259 22.63 18.28 67.96
C VAL A 259 21.78 19.45 67.44
N ILE A 260 21.73 20.51 68.25
CA ILE A 260 21.21 21.86 67.98
C ILE A 260 19.68 22.02 68.04
N LYS A 261 19.24 22.92 68.94
CA LYS A 261 17.99 23.71 68.85
C LYS A 261 17.69 24.03 67.39
N CYS A 262 16.49 23.78 66.87
CA CYS A 262 16.24 23.84 65.42
C CYS A 262 16.67 25.16 64.76
N LYS A 263 17.90 25.16 64.23
CA LYS A 263 18.25 26.00 63.12
C LYS A 263 17.70 25.28 61.90
N ILE A 264 16.71 25.89 61.23
CA ILE A 264 16.33 25.45 59.89
C ILE A 264 17.60 25.51 59.07
N LYS A 265 18.16 24.35 58.69
CA LYS A 265 19.38 24.32 57.91
C LYS A 265 19.09 24.91 56.55
N ILE A 266 19.73 26.04 56.28
CA ILE A 266 19.74 26.67 54.96
C ILE A 266 20.93 26.14 54.16
N CYS A 267 21.01 26.45 52.87
CA CYS A 267 22.11 25.98 52.02
C CYS A 267 23.47 26.32 52.64
N GLU A 268 23.60 27.53 53.18
CA GLU A 268 24.83 28.11 53.71
C GLU A 268 25.40 27.35 54.92
N ASP A 269 24.61 26.48 55.57
CA ASP A 269 25.03 25.60 56.67
C ASP A 269 25.81 24.34 56.24
N TYR A 270 25.86 24.04 54.94
CA TYR A 270 26.51 22.84 54.41
C TYR A 270 27.84 23.19 53.75
N VAL A 271 28.96 22.83 54.40
CA VAL A 271 30.33 23.01 53.85
C VAL A 271 30.65 21.88 52.86
N LEU A 272 29.90 21.83 51.76
CA LEU A 272 30.04 20.87 50.66
C LEU A 272 30.43 21.64 49.39
N THR A 273 31.28 21.02 48.55
CA THR A 273 31.93 21.73 47.43
C THR A 273 31.43 21.31 46.05
N THR A 274 30.54 20.31 45.94
CA THR A 274 29.94 19.87 44.66
C THR A 274 28.42 20.08 44.61
N ASP A 275 27.87 20.35 43.42
CA ASP A 275 26.41 20.50 43.23
C ASP A 275 25.64 19.25 43.65
N GLU A 276 26.14 18.05 43.33
CA GLU A 276 25.54 16.77 43.70
C GLU A 276 25.35 16.64 45.22
N GLN A 277 26.40 16.94 45.99
CA GLN A 277 26.35 16.91 47.45
C GLN A 277 25.41 17.97 48.03
N CYS A 278 25.43 19.19 47.49
CA CYS A 278 24.52 20.26 47.90
C CYS A 278 23.05 19.97 47.57
N SER A 279 22.78 19.44 46.37
CA SER A 279 21.44 19.08 45.88
C SER A 279 20.86 17.89 46.65
N TYR A 280 21.71 16.92 47.03
CA TYR A 280 21.30 15.81 47.89
C TYR A 280 21.00 16.28 49.33
N ALA A 281 21.77 17.23 49.85
CA ALA A 281 21.51 17.83 51.16
C ALA A 281 20.18 18.61 51.19
N LEU A 282 19.93 19.42 50.16
CA LEU A 282 18.71 20.18 49.92
C LEU A 282 18.59 20.46 48.41
N SER A 283 17.53 20.00 47.75
CA SER A 283 17.38 20.09 46.28
C SER A 283 17.36 21.52 45.73
N THR A 284 17.00 22.48 46.58
CA THR A 284 17.02 23.94 46.28
C THR A 284 18.41 24.57 46.43
N CYS A 285 19.46 23.80 46.67
CA CYS A 285 20.83 24.30 46.88
C CYS A 285 21.79 23.85 45.76
N THR A 286 22.86 24.64 45.58
CA THR A 286 24.04 24.35 44.75
C THR A 286 25.31 24.76 45.52
N THR A 287 26.50 24.55 44.98
CA THR A 287 27.79 24.90 45.62
C THR A 287 28.31 26.26 45.14
N ASN A 288 28.94 27.05 46.02
CA ASN A 288 29.80 28.18 45.63
C ASN A 288 31.30 27.81 45.47
N GLY A 289 31.65 26.55 45.71
CA GLY A 289 33.03 26.02 45.69
C GLY A 289 33.65 25.88 47.09
N ILE A 290 33.02 26.44 48.12
CA ILE A 290 33.44 26.39 49.53
C ILE A 290 32.32 25.80 50.41
N ASN A 291 31.09 26.28 50.23
CA ASN A 291 29.88 25.77 50.87
C ASN A 291 28.68 25.83 49.91
N CYS A 292 27.56 25.24 50.31
CA CYS A 292 26.33 25.34 49.54
C CYS A 292 25.68 26.73 49.69
N VAL A 293 24.95 27.12 48.65
CA VAL A 293 24.19 28.37 48.54
C VAL A 293 22.85 28.08 47.83
N ALA A 294 21.88 28.98 47.96
CA ALA A 294 20.60 28.85 47.25
C ALA A 294 20.80 28.72 45.72
N ARG A 295 20.16 27.72 45.11
CA ARG A 295 20.18 27.49 43.66
C ARG A 295 19.38 28.58 42.95
N GLY A 296 20.06 29.38 42.13
CA GLY A 296 19.45 30.43 41.31
C GLY A 296 19.29 30.04 39.84
N THR A 297 19.19 31.05 38.98
CA THR A 297 19.38 30.92 37.53
C THR A 297 20.84 30.58 37.20
N CYS A 298 21.13 30.05 36.02
CA CYS A 298 22.51 29.69 35.63
C CYS A 298 23.50 30.85 35.82
N VAL A 299 23.13 32.08 35.45
CA VAL A 299 23.99 33.26 35.58
C VAL A 299 24.32 33.67 37.03
N GLN A 300 23.67 33.05 38.03
CA GLN A 300 23.95 33.26 39.46
C GLN A 300 24.90 32.20 40.04
N ALA A 301 25.27 31.16 39.29
CA ALA A 301 26.22 30.15 39.77
C ALA A 301 27.64 30.74 39.84
N GLN A 302 28.24 30.69 41.04
CA GLN A 302 29.46 31.42 41.36
C GLN A 302 30.76 30.73 40.91
N ASN A 303 30.68 29.46 40.48
CA ASN A 303 31.83 28.62 40.13
C ASN A 303 31.40 27.44 39.23
N LYS A 304 32.38 26.78 38.62
CA LYS A 304 32.18 25.62 37.74
C LYS A 304 31.42 24.46 38.38
N ALA A 305 31.69 24.12 39.65
CA ALA A 305 31.07 22.97 40.31
C ALA A 305 29.59 23.21 40.67
N GLY A 306 29.12 24.46 40.72
CA GLY A 306 27.70 24.82 40.90
C GLY A 306 26.95 25.11 39.60
N CYS A 307 27.67 25.20 38.48
CA CYS A 307 27.10 25.50 37.16
C CYS A 307 26.55 24.23 36.48
N VAL A 308 25.48 23.66 37.06
CA VAL A 308 24.90 22.38 36.60
C VAL A 308 23.47 22.56 36.08
N VAL A 309 22.56 23.03 36.93
CA VAL A 309 21.14 23.21 36.60
C VAL A 309 20.54 24.39 37.38
N SER A 310 19.68 25.17 36.73
CA SER A 310 18.96 26.29 37.35
C SER A 310 17.87 25.83 38.32
N SER A 311 17.35 26.76 39.13
CA SER A 311 16.13 26.60 39.93
C SER A 311 14.87 26.27 39.11
N THR A 312 14.90 26.50 37.79
CA THR A 312 13.83 26.16 36.83
C THR A 312 14.06 24.85 36.07
N GLY A 313 15.11 24.09 36.40
CA GLY A 313 15.43 22.81 35.74
C GLY A 313 16.15 22.93 34.40
N GLN A 314 16.64 24.12 34.03
CA GLN A 314 17.39 24.33 32.78
C GLN A 314 18.86 23.96 32.99
N SER A 315 19.42 23.11 32.12
CA SER A 315 20.85 22.78 32.16
C SER A 315 21.72 24.01 31.92
N CYS A 316 22.82 24.11 32.68
CA CYS A 316 23.78 25.21 32.58
C CYS A 316 25.08 24.76 31.88
N GLU A 317 25.88 25.74 31.46
CA GLU A 317 27.22 25.56 30.90
C GLU A 317 28.20 26.55 31.53
N TRP A 318 29.41 26.08 31.87
CA TRP A 318 30.47 26.91 32.44
C TRP A 318 31.44 27.36 31.35
N ILE A 319 31.41 28.65 31.03
CA ILE A 319 32.36 29.27 30.11
C ILE A 319 33.65 29.60 30.89
N PRO A 320 34.82 29.04 30.53
CA PRO A 320 36.08 29.32 31.22
C PRO A 320 36.62 30.72 30.91
N ASP A 321 37.61 31.16 31.68
CA ASP A 321 38.30 32.43 31.46
C ASP A 321 38.93 32.50 30.06
N VAL A 322 38.77 33.63 29.39
CA VAL A 322 39.50 33.94 28.15
C VAL A 322 40.74 34.74 28.51
N VAL A 323 41.91 34.12 28.40
CA VAL A 323 43.20 34.79 28.62
C VAL A 323 43.82 35.30 27.31
N ASP A 324 44.57 36.39 27.39
CA ASP A 324 45.42 36.86 26.29
C ASP A 324 46.74 36.07 26.18
N SER A 325 47.60 36.44 25.22
CA SER A 325 48.91 35.82 25.03
C SER A 325 49.93 36.08 26.15
N GLN A 326 49.56 36.90 27.15
CA GLN A 326 50.30 37.19 28.37
C GLN A 326 49.68 36.51 29.60
N ASN A 327 48.68 35.62 29.38
CA ASN A 327 47.93 34.90 30.41
C ASN A 327 47.13 35.83 31.35
N VAL A 328 46.72 37.01 30.86
CA VAL A 328 45.84 37.95 31.57
C VAL A 328 44.40 37.67 31.19
N VAL A 329 43.50 37.55 32.19
CA VAL A 329 42.07 37.31 31.96
C VAL A 329 41.44 38.55 31.32
N THR A 330 41.01 38.40 30.06
CA THR A 330 40.30 39.44 29.28
C THR A 330 38.78 39.31 29.36
N THR A 331 38.27 38.09 29.57
CA THR A 331 36.87 37.81 29.91
C THR A 331 36.86 36.80 31.04
N ALA A 332 36.27 37.18 32.17
CA ALA A 332 36.16 36.30 33.33
C ALA A 332 35.21 35.13 33.06
N ALA A 333 35.49 33.97 33.65
CA ALA A 333 34.64 32.79 33.59
C ALA A 333 33.24 33.07 34.14
N TYR A 334 32.21 32.50 33.51
CA TYR A 334 30.82 32.67 33.91
C TYR A 334 29.96 31.45 33.56
N CYS A 335 28.85 31.31 34.27
CA CYS A 335 27.84 30.29 34.00
C CYS A 335 26.70 30.85 33.16
N THR A 336 26.17 30.07 32.22
CA THR A 336 25.05 30.46 31.36
C THR A 336 24.13 29.27 31.06
N ILE A 337 22.98 29.51 30.39
CA ILE A 337 22.07 28.44 29.97
C ILE A 337 22.72 27.66 28.83
N LYS A 338 22.73 26.33 28.93
CA LYS A 338 23.27 25.44 27.91
C LYS A 338 22.44 25.51 26.63
N THR A 339 23.08 25.86 25.51
CA THR A 339 22.47 25.92 24.17
C THR A 339 23.50 25.48 23.12
N CYS A 340 23.09 25.24 21.87
CA CYS A 340 24.07 24.95 20.80
C CYS A 340 25.20 25.99 20.70
N ASN A 341 24.91 27.26 21.00
CA ASN A 341 25.88 28.35 20.85
C ASN A 341 26.90 28.43 22.01
N THR A 342 26.65 27.77 23.14
CA THR A 342 27.57 27.72 24.30
C THR A 342 28.55 26.55 24.24
N ALA A 343 28.46 25.72 23.19
CA ALA A 343 29.36 24.59 22.99
C ALA A 343 30.82 25.03 22.79
N PRO A 344 31.80 24.35 23.42
CA PRO A 344 33.21 24.70 23.26
C PRO A 344 33.70 24.43 21.84
N ILE A 345 34.65 25.24 21.37
CA ILE A 345 35.21 25.16 20.00
C ILE A 345 35.93 23.85 19.67
N SER A 346 36.23 23.03 20.69
CA SER A 346 36.78 21.68 20.54
C SER A 346 35.79 20.69 19.93
N LEU A 347 34.47 20.96 19.96
CA LEU A 347 33.48 20.11 19.29
C LEU A 347 33.46 20.43 17.80
N GLN A 348 34.01 19.51 17.00
CA GLN A 348 34.18 19.71 15.54
C GLN A 348 33.28 18.82 14.69
N THR A 349 32.51 17.90 15.29
CA THR A 349 31.63 16.95 14.57
C THR A 349 30.16 17.15 14.91
N ASP A 350 29.25 16.82 13.96
CA ASP A 350 27.81 16.82 14.20
C ASP A 350 27.41 15.87 15.34
N VAL A 351 28.10 14.73 15.45
CA VAL A 351 27.86 13.71 16.48
C VAL A 351 28.16 14.27 17.88
N ASP A 352 29.28 14.98 18.04
CA ASP A 352 29.66 15.53 19.34
C ASP A 352 28.80 16.75 19.71
N CYS A 353 28.40 17.55 18.72
CA CYS A 353 27.39 18.59 18.91
C CYS A 353 26.02 18.03 19.32
N GLY A 354 25.56 16.94 18.70
CA GLY A 354 24.31 16.28 19.03
C GLY A 354 24.31 15.62 20.42
N LYS A 355 25.47 15.14 20.90
CA LYS A 355 25.66 14.69 22.30
C LYS A 355 25.68 15.85 23.28
N TYR A 356 26.26 16.99 22.89
CA TYR A 356 26.41 18.15 23.76
C TYR A 356 25.05 18.79 24.10
N PHE A 357 24.19 19.00 23.10
CA PHE A 357 22.83 19.48 23.26
C PHE A 357 21.97 19.05 22.05
N THR A 358 20.69 18.75 22.29
CA THR A 358 19.79 18.21 21.26
C THR A 358 19.55 19.23 20.13
N ASN A 359 19.39 18.73 18.90
CA ASN A 359 19.17 19.54 17.69
C ASN A 359 20.33 20.50 17.34
N CYS A 360 21.56 20.23 17.78
CA CYS A 360 22.75 20.98 17.38
C CYS A 360 23.54 20.28 16.26
N THR A 361 24.29 21.08 15.51
CA THR A 361 25.28 20.66 14.50
C THR A 361 26.57 21.46 14.66
N THR A 362 27.65 21.01 14.02
CA THR A 362 28.95 21.71 14.03
C THR A 362 28.95 22.93 13.10
N LYS A 363 29.86 23.89 13.33
CA LYS A 363 30.04 25.08 12.47
C LYS A 363 31.50 25.28 12.08
N SER A 364 31.73 26.13 11.07
CA SER A 364 33.08 26.49 10.65
C SER A 364 33.88 27.10 11.81
N GLY A 365 35.12 26.66 12.00
CA GLY A 365 35.98 27.04 13.13
C GLY A 365 35.73 26.25 14.43
N GLY A 366 34.75 25.34 14.45
CA GLY A 366 34.42 24.51 15.62
C GLY A 366 33.36 25.11 16.54
N GLY A 367 32.93 24.30 17.51
CA GLY A 367 31.75 24.54 18.32
C GLY A 367 30.46 24.28 17.55
N CYS A 368 29.33 24.53 18.19
CA CYS A 368 28.03 24.12 17.66
C CYS A 368 27.11 25.31 17.32
N VAL A 369 26.03 25.00 16.60
CA VAL A 369 24.93 25.87 16.18
C VAL A 369 23.66 25.03 16.06
N ALA A 370 22.47 25.63 16.10
CA ALA A 370 21.21 24.89 15.94
C ALA A 370 21.04 24.36 14.50
N LYS A 371 20.54 23.13 14.37
CA LYS A 371 20.13 22.55 13.08
C LYS A 371 18.93 23.32 12.52
N SER A 372 18.91 23.50 11.20
CA SER A 372 17.78 24.09 10.47
C SER A 372 17.61 23.40 9.11
N SER A 373 17.77 24.07 7.96
CA SER A 373 17.74 23.44 6.63
C SER A 373 19.11 22.91 6.21
N CYS A 374 19.18 22.02 5.21
CA CYS A 374 20.46 21.62 4.62
C CYS A 374 21.22 22.84 4.09
N SER A 375 20.54 23.79 3.43
CA SER A 375 21.16 25.03 2.92
C SER A 375 21.81 25.94 3.97
N ALA A 376 21.51 25.76 5.26
CA ALA A 376 22.13 26.50 6.35
C ALA A 376 23.43 25.85 6.89
N ALA A 377 23.72 24.60 6.52
CA ALA A 377 24.96 23.93 6.91
C ALA A 377 26.15 24.52 6.14
N SER A 378 27.00 25.25 6.84
CA SER A 378 28.15 25.99 6.27
C SER A 378 29.43 25.17 6.12
N VAL A 379 29.43 23.91 6.56
CA VAL A 379 30.57 22.98 6.47
C VAL A 379 30.10 21.56 6.14
N ASN A 380 30.93 20.80 5.42
CA ASN A 380 30.64 19.42 5.02
C ASN A 380 30.26 18.53 6.23
N ALA A 381 30.97 18.66 7.35
CA ALA A 381 30.70 17.92 8.58
C ALA A 381 29.32 18.19 9.22
N ALA A 382 28.63 19.27 8.84
CA ALA A 382 27.26 19.60 9.25
C ALA A 382 26.20 19.18 8.21
N CYS A 383 26.62 18.80 7.01
CA CYS A 383 25.75 18.51 5.88
C CYS A 383 25.27 17.05 5.88
N ILE A 384 24.55 16.67 6.94
CA ILE A 384 24.09 15.29 7.15
C ILE A 384 22.55 15.24 7.10
N THR A 385 21.90 15.96 8.02
CA THR A 385 20.44 15.99 8.16
C THR A 385 19.94 17.35 8.64
N ALA A 386 18.86 17.82 8.03
CA ALA A 386 18.09 18.97 8.46
C ALA A 386 17.25 18.66 9.72
N LEU A 387 16.77 19.71 10.41
CA LEU A 387 15.97 19.61 11.64
C LEU A 387 14.65 18.81 11.44
N ASN A 388 14.12 18.79 10.23
CA ASN A 388 12.90 18.04 9.86
C ASN A 388 13.18 16.60 9.39
N GLY A 389 14.43 16.13 9.45
CA GLY A 389 14.83 14.80 8.99
C GLY A 389 15.15 14.69 7.49
N THR A 390 15.12 15.77 6.71
CA THR A 390 15.60 15.75 5.31
C THR A 390 17.09 15.40 5.28
N ILE A 391 17.46 14.44 4.44
CA ILE A 391 18.86 14.04 4.21
C ILE A 391 19.54 15.08 3.31
N CYS A 392 20.75 15.48 3.68
CA CYS A 392 21.52 16.49 2.96
C CYS A 392 22.63 15.86 2.09
N ALA A 393 23.13 16.62 1.11
CA ALA A 393 24.31 16.29 0.32
C ALA A 393 25.21 17.51 0.16
N TRP A 394 26.52 17.32 0.31
CA TRP A 394 27.51 18.38 0.16
C TRP A 394 27.94 18.51 -1.30
N ASP A 395 27.73 19.70 -1.87
CA ASP A 395 28.20 20.05 -3.19
C ASP A 395 29.63 20.60 -3.10
N TYR A 396 30.62 19.78 -3.49
CA TYR A 396 32.04 20.15 -3.48
C TYR A 396 32.39 21.23 -4.52
N THR A 397 31.60 21.40 -5.57
CA THR A 397 31.82 22.42 -6.60
C THR A 397 31.36 23.80 -6.11
N LEU A 398 30.21 23.84 -5.44
CA LEU A 398 29.63 25.07 -4.90
C LEU A 398 30.08 25.38 -3.46
N ASN A 399 30.77 24.43 -2.80
CA ASN A 399 31.10 24.46 -1.36
C ASN A 399 29.89 24.79 -0.48
N LYS A 400 28.76 24.16 -0.79
CA LYS A 400 27.47 24.38 -0.11
C LYS A 400 26.77 23.07 0.12
N CYS A 401 26.04 23.01 1.23
CA CYS A 401 25.11 21.93 1.48
C CYS A 401 23.78 22.18 0.76
N ARG A 402 23.19 21.13 0.20
CA ARG A 402 21.83 21.15 -0.39
C ARG A 402 21.04 19.94 0.07
N ASP A 403 19.73 19.97 -0.15
CA ASP A 403 18.88 18.80 0.02
C ASP A 403 19.35 17.70 -0.95
N LYS A 404 19.40 16.44 -0.49
CA LYS A 404 19.86 15.31 -1.29
C LYS A 404 18.82 14.96 -2.37
N ASP A 405 19.26 14.83 -3.62
CA ASP A 405 18.39 14.56 -4.77
C ASP A 405 18.76 13.26 -5.52
N CYS A 406 18.05 12.99 -6.63
CA CYS A 406 18.22 11.79 -7.46
C CYS A 406 19.69 11.47 -7.81
N GLN A 407 20.50 12.49 -8.12
CA GLN A 407 21.86 12.32 -8.65
C GLN A 407 22.88 11.91 -7.57
N ASP A 408 22.51 12.03 -6.30
CA ASP A 408 23.36 11.72 -5.16
C ASP A 408 23.17 10.28 -4.62
N PHE A 409 22.31 9.49 -5.28
CA PHE A 409 22.11 8.07 -4.99
C PHE A 409 22.94 7.22 -5.94
N ILE A 410 23.64 6.23 -5.40
CA ILE A 410 24.51 5.34 -6.17
C ILE A 410 23.80 4.01 -6.35
N GLY A 411 23.55 3.63 -7.61
CA GLY A 411 22.93 2.36 -7.98
C GLY A 411 22.77 2.21 -9.49
N THR A 412 22.86 0.97 -9.97
CA THR A 412 22.65 0.62 -11.39
C THR A 412 21.36 -0.16 -11.65
N THR A 413 20.57 -0.43 -10.60
CA THR A 413 19.30 -1.18 -10.69
C THR A 413 18.21 -0.47 -9.89
N HIS A 414 16.95 -0.66 -10.31
CA HIS A 414 15.78 -0.05 -9.66
C HIS A 414 15.76 -0.31 -8.15
N THR A 415 15.99 -1.55 -7.73
CA THR A 415 16.00 -1.98 -6.32
C THR A 415 17.05 -1.24 -5.47
N ILE A 416 18.25 -1.01 -6.00
CA ILE A 416 19.31 -0.28 -5.29
C ILE A 416 18.95 1.20 -5.15
N CYS A 417 18.29 1.79 -6.15
CA CYS A 417 17.83 3.18 -6.08
C CYS A 417 16.58 3.35 -5.20
N GLN A 418 15.65 2.39 -5.23
CA GLN A 418 14.37 2.43 -4.51
C GLN A 418 14.56 2.26 -2.99
N THR A 419 15.52 1.45 -2.56
CA THR A 419 15.89 1.28 -1.14
C THR A 419 16.50 2.53 -0.49
N GLN A 420 16.87 3.55 -1.27
CA GLN A 420 17.53 4.76 -0.78
C GLN A 420 16.63 6.01 -0.74
N ARG A 421 15.35 5.93 -1.17
CA ARG A 421 14.46 7.11 -1.32
C ARG A 421 13.33 7.21 -0.30
N ILE A 422 13.06 8.44 0.12
CA ILE A 422 11.84 8.83 0.85
C ILE A 422 10.99 9.70 -0.08
N ARG A 423 9.76 9.24 -0.38
CA ARG A 423 8.70 9.89 -1.19
C ARG A 423 9.01 10.13 -2.67
N MET A 424 8.48 9.27 -3.54
CA MET A 424 8.23 9.58 -4.95
C MET A 424 6.97 8.83 -5.42
N TYR A 425 5.92 9.58 -5.75
CA TYR A 425 4.61 9.05 -6.13
C TYR A 425 4.59 8.68 -7.64
N CYS A 426 3.68 7.80 -8.11
CA CYS A 426 3.53 7.44 -9.55
C CYS A 426 3.13 8.63 -10.47
N TRP A 427 3.11 9.86 -9.97
CA TRP A 427 2.94 11.09 -10.75
C TRP A 427 3.83 12.19 -10.17
N THR A 428 4.89 12.57 -10.90
CA THR A 428 5.39 13.95 -10.99
C THR A 428 6.33 14.10 -12.18
N LYS A 429 5.98 14.99 -13.12
CA LYS A 429 6.88 15.80 -13.96
C LYS A 429 8.23 15.15 -14.37
N MET A 430 8.20 14.29 -15.36
CA MET A 430 9.26 14.26 -16.37
C MET A 430 8.62 14.53 -17.73
N VAL A 431 9.27 15.38 -18.53
CA VAL A 431 8.72 15.89 -19.80
C VAL A 431 8.87 14.87 -20.93
N ASP A 432 9.71 13.84 -20.74
CA ASP A 432 9.87 12.71 -21.63
C ASP A 432 9.73 11.42 -20.81
N VAL A 433 8.57 10.76 -20.88
CA VAL A 433 8.33 9.52 -20.12
C VAL A 433 8.64 8.31 -20.99
N LEU A 434 9.80 7.67 -20.76
CA LEU A 434 10.09 6.35 -21.32
C LEU A 434 9.21 5.28 -20.64
N GLU A 435 8.75 4.28 -21.40
CA GLU A 435 8.03 3.11 -20.91
C GLU A 435 8.79 2.42 -19.75
N GLU A 436 10.11 2.34 -19.90
CA GLU A 436 11.06 1.75 -18.94
C GLU A 436 11.11 2.47 -17.58
N ALA A 437 10.60 3.70 -17.47
CA ALA A 437 10.52 4.44 -16.21
C ALA A 437 9.22 4.19 -15.42
N CYS A 438 8.23 3.52 -16.02
CA CYS A 438 6.91 3.28 -15.41
C CYS A 438 6.88 1.98 -14.60
N ILE A 439 7.64 1.92 -13.49
CA ILE A 439 7.91 0.69 -12.74
C ILE A 439 7.04 0.60 -11.47
N GLU A 440 7.42 1.30 -10.40
CA GLU A 440 6.68 1.32 -9.12
C GLU A 440 6.95 2.62 -8.35
N GLY A 441 5.92 3.21 -7.73
CA GLY A 441 6.04 4.41 -6.91
C GLY A 441 5.67 4.14 -5.45
N THR A 442 5.92 5.10 -4.56
CA THR A 442 5.57 4.96 -3.12
C THR A 442 4.06 4.93 -2.83
N ASN A 443 3.22 4.95 -3.86
CA ASN A 443 1.75 4.78 -3.80
C ASN A 443 1.28 3.43 -4.37
N GLY A 444 2.19 2.52 -4.75
CA GLY A 444 1.89 1.22 -5.35
C GLY A 444 2.38 1.09 -6.80
N PRO A 445 1.93 0.04 -7.52
CA PRO A 445 2.35 -0.23 -8.88
C PRO A 445 1.98 0.92 -9.82
N CYS A 446 2.80 1.17 -10.83
CA CYS A 446 2.43 2.04 -11.94
C CYS A 446 2.10 1.20 -13.19
N LEU A 447 1.30 1.74 -14.12
CA LEU A 447 0.89 1.11 -15.38
C LEU A 447 1.13 2.06 -16.55
N TRP A 448 1.83 1.57 -17.57
CA TRP A 448 2.04 2.28 -18.84
C TRP A 448 0.88 2.02 -19.80
N ILE A 449 0.26 3.08 -20.32
CA ILE A 449 -0.85 3.00 -21.29
C ILE A 449 -0.39 3.61 -22.61
N GLU A 450 0.25 2.79 -23.45
CA GLU A 450 0.82 3.13 -24.77
C GLU A 450 -0.16 3.89 -25.70
N LYS A 451 -1.47 3.59 -25.61
CA LYS A 451 -2.51 4.19 -26.46
C LYS A 451 -3.12 5.49 -25.90
N PHE A 452 -2.73 5.92 -24.70
CA PHE A 452 -3.22 7.16 -24.14
C PHE A 452 -2.68 8.36 -24.92
N ALA A 453 -3.56 9.22 -25.42
CA ALA A 453 -3.19 10.46 -26.09
C ALA A 453 -2.99 11.57 -25.05
N THR A 454 -1.78 12.10 -24.97
CA THR A 454 -1.43 13.25 -24.12
C THR A 454 -1.87 14.57 -24.78
N SER A 455 -1.88 15.65 -23.99
CA SER A 455 -2.32 16.98 -24.45
C SER A 455 -1.44 17.62 -25.53
N ASP A 456 -0.24 17.10 -25.76
CA ASP A 456 0.68 17.51 -26.82
C ASP A 456 0.56 16.65 -28.11
N GLY A 457 -0.30 15.64 -28.11
CA GLY A 457 -0.50 14.72 -29.24
C GLY A 457 0.48 13.54 -29.30
N SER A 458 1.39 13.41 -28.33
CA SER A 458 2.17 12.17 -28.17
C SER A 458 1.31 11.02 -27.62
N LYS A 459 1.88 9.81 -27.60
CA LYS A 459 1.18 8.58 -27.20
C LYS A 459 1.97 7.85 -26.13
N GLY A 460 1.29 7.47 -25.06
CA GLY A 460 1.89 6.82 -23.90
C GLY A 460 1.86 7.72 -22.67
N ALA A 461 1.35 7.18 -21.56
CA ALA A 461 1.45 7.83 -20.25
C ALA A 461 1.48 6.79 -19.13
N CYS A 462 2.14 7.15 -18.03
CA CYS A 462 2.25 6.34 -16.82
C CYS A 462 1.19 6.78 -15.79
N PHE A 463 0.52 5.79 -15.17
CA PHE A 463 -0.54 6.02 -14.19
C PHE A 463 -0.32 5.17 -12.94
N ALA A 464 -0.78 5.62 -11.78
CA ALA A 464 -0.90 4.75 -10.61
C ALA A 464 -1.96 3.66 -10.89
N TYR A 465 -1.64 2.39 -10.63
CA TYR A 465 -2.58 1.29 -10.85
C TYR A 465 -2.58 0.29 -9.69
N THR A 466 -3.69 0.29 -8.96
CA THR A 466 -4.00 -0.70 -7.92
C THR A 466 -5.25 -1.52 -8.27
N SER A 467 -6.13 -0.98 -9.12
CA SER A 467 -7.30 -1.68 -9.67
C SER A 467 -7.86 -0.89 -10.87
N CYS A 468 -8.90 -1.42 -11.53
CA CYS A 468 -9.67 -0.66 -12.51
C CYS A 468 -10.15 0.71 -11.99
N LYS A 469 -10.40 0.86 -10.67
CA LYS A 469 -10.85 2.12 -10.06
C LYS A 469 -9.78 3.21 -9.97
N SER A 470 -8.53 2.93 -10.32
CA SER A 470 -7.44 3.91 -10.25
C SER A 470 -7.57 5.05 -11.26
N LEU A 471 -8.40 4.89 -12.32
CA LEU A 471 -8.68 5.94 -13.31
C LEU A 471 -10.16 6.30 -13.40
N ALA A 472 -10.44 7.59 -13.38
CA ALA A 472 -11.77 8.18 -13.44
C ALA A 472 -12.26 8.35 -14.90
N TRP A 473 -12.24 7.28 -15.69
CA TRP A 473 -12.82 7.28 -17.05
C TRP A 473 -14.24 6.70 -17.04
N ASN A 474 -15.10 7.27 -17.89
CA ASN A 474 -16.56 7.12 -17.85
C ASN A 474 -17.15 6.28 -19.01
N ASN A 475 -16.30 5.63 -19.80
CA ASN A 475 -16.69 4.84 -20.97
C ASN A 475 -15.86 3.55 -21.06
N ASP A 476 -16.49 2.47 -21.54
CA ASP A 476 -15.85 1.14 -21.60
C ASP A 476 -14.57 1.16 -22.44
N GLU A 477 -14.58 1.78 -23.62
CA GLU A 477 -13.42 1.83 -24.54
C GLU A 477 -12.15 2.38 -23.85
N SER A 478 -12.29 3.49 -23.11
CA SER A 478 -11.19 4.04 -22.30
C SER A 478 -10.79 3.06 -21.19
N CYS A 479 -11.74 2.52 -20.43
CA CYS A 479 -11.45 1.54 -19.37
C CYS A 479 -10.75 0.27 -19.89
N LYS A 480 -11.03 -0.17 -21.13
CA LYS A 480 -10.36 -1.29 -21.78
C LYS A 480 -8.89 -1.01 -22.12
N LEU A 481 -8.45 0.26 -22.19
CA LEU A 481 -7.03 0.60 -22.32
C LEU A 481 -6.23 0.25 -21.06
N ILE A 482 -6.88 0.20 -19.89
CA ILE A 482 -6.28 -0.24 -18.62
C ILE A 482 -6.14 -1.77 -18.62
N SER A 483 -7.24 -2.46 -18.90
CA SER A 483 -7.30 -3.92 -18.98
C SER A 483 -8.60 -4.35 -19.65
N ASN A 484 -8.56 -5.46 -20.40
CA ASN A 484 -9.78 -6.07 -20.94
C ASN A 484 -10.77 -6.57 -19.85
N LYS A 485 -10.32 -6.64 -18.58
CA LYS A 485 -11.13 -6.96 -17.39
C LYS A 485 -11.73 -5.74 -16.69
N CYS A 486 -11.50 -4.53 -17.18
CA CYS A 486 -12.19 -3.33 -16.70
C CYS A 486 -13.41 -3.01 -17.59
N THR A 487 -14.40 -2.33 -17.03
CA THR A 487 -15.50 -1.65 -17.71
C THR A 487 -15.79 -0.34 -16.98
N THR A 488 -16.82 0.42 -17.34
CA THR A 488 -17.20 1.65 -16.61
C THR A 488 -18.47 1.46 -15.78
N ASN A 489 -18.69 2.33 -14.79
CA ASN A 489 -19.99 2.53 -14.13
C ASN A 489 -20.66 3.87 -14.51
N GLY A 490 -20.29 4.43 -15.66
CA GLY A 490 -20.74 5.75 -16.13
C GLY A 490 -20.02 6.93 -15.46
N THR A 491 -19.27 6.69 -14.37
CA THR A 491 -18.48 7.73 -13.68
C THR A 491 -16.98 7.39 -13.62
N ASN A 492 -16.65 6.14 -13.30
CA ASN A 492 -15.27 5.65 -13.15
C ASN A 492 -15.13 4.25 -13.75
N CYS A 493 -13.89 3.80 -13.95
CA CYS A 493 -13.62 2.43 -14.33
C CYS A 493 -13.80 1.47 -13.13
N ILE A 494 -14.35 0.29 -13.39
CA ILE A 494 -14.60 -0.80 -12.44
C ILE A 494 -14.20 -2.13 -13.08
N GLY A 495 -14.15 -3.21 -12.31
CA GLY A 495 -14.00 -4.56 -12.88
C GLY A 495 -15.27 -4.98 -13.63
N ILE A 496 -15.13 -5.83 -14.65
CA ILE A 496 -16.28 -6.54 -15.25
C ILE A 496 -16.96 -7.47 -14.23
N THR A 497 -18.25 -7.70 -14.40
CA THR A 497 -19.08 -8.64 -13.60
C THR A 497 -19.74 -9.66 -14.55
N LEU A 498 -20.76 -10.42 -14.12
CA LEU A 498 -21.63 -11.10 -15.10
C LEU A 498 -22.48 -10.06 -15.87
N CYS A 499 -22.89 -10.37 -17.10
CA CYS A 499 -23.71 -9.47 -17.91
C CYS A 499 -25.06 -9.13 -17.25
N THR A 500 -25.60 -9.97 -16.36
CA THR A 500 -26.82 -9.68 -15.59
C THR A 500 -26.60 -8.82 -14.34
N GLU A 501 -25.34 -8.63 -13.95
CA GLU A 501 -24.92 -7.88 -12.75
C GLU A 501 -24.21 -6.56 -13.10
N THR A 502 -23.77 -6.41 -14.35
CA THR A 502 -23.11 -5.18 -14.80
C THR A 502 -24.10 -4.03 -14.90
N ASN A 503 -23.60 -2.83 -14.70
CA ASN A 503 -24.41 -1.63 -14.83
C ASN A 503 -24.78 -1.36 -16.29
N VAL A 504 -25.85 -0.61 -16.46
CA VAL A 504 -26.42 -0.25 -17.77
C VAL A 504 -25.96 1.12 -18.26
N ASP A 505 -25.13 1.82 -17.47
CA ASP A 505 -24.64 3.18 -17.75
C ASP A 505 -23.25 3.10 -18.41
N GLY A 506 -23.21 2.52 -19.60
CA GLY A 506 -21.99 2.30 -20.38
C GLY A 506 -21.20 1.04 -20.02
N GLY A 507 -21.49 0.37 -18.89
CA GLY A 507 -20.81 -0.86 -18.46
C GLY A 507 -21.30 -2.17 -19.13
N CYS A 508 -22.39 -2.12 -19.90
CA CYS A 508 -23.02 -3.28 -20.53
C CYS A 508 -22.35 -3.71 -21.85
N ALA A 509 -21.02 -3.92 -21.84
CA ALA A 509 -20.24 -4.30 -23.02
C ALA A 509 -19.66 -5.71 -22.94
N THR A 510 -19.03 -6.07 -21.82
CA THR A 510 -18.38 -7.38 -21.63
C THR A 510 -18.45 -7.79 -20.16
N GLY A 511 -18.90 -9.02 -19.92
CA GLY A 511 -18.92 -9.67 -18.61
C GLY A 511 -18.02 -10.90 -18.56
N TYR A 512 -17.98 -11.58 -17.41
CA TYR A 512 -17.29 -12.86 -17.24
C TYR A 512 -17.90 -13.99 -18.11
N ASP A 513 -19.16 -13.84 -18.49
CA ASP A 513 -19.97 -14.71 -19.33
C ASP A 513 -19.93 -14.34 -20.83
N GLY A 514 -19.13 -13.34 -21.22
CA GLY A 514 -18.85 -12.99 -22.61
C GLY A 514 -19.29 -11.58 -23.00
N SER A 515 -19.61 -11.37 -24.26
CA SER A 515 -20.19 -10.09 -24.73
C SER A 515 -21.60 -9.90 -24.16
N CYS A 516 -21.91 -8.67 -23.76
CA CYS A 516 -23.24 -8.31 -23.26
C CYS A 516 -24.06 -7.55 -24.31
N ILE A 517 -25.35 -7.42 -24.06
CA ILE A 517 -26.26 -6.55 -24.79
C ILE A 517 -27.24 -5.88 -23.81
N GLN A 518 -27.42 -4.58 -23.99
CA GLN A 518 -28.40 -3.79 -23.24
C GLN A 518 -29.78 -3.94 -23.86
N SER A 519 -30.83 -3.97 -23.05
CA SER A 519 -32.22 -4.11 -23.51
C SER A 519 -33.20 -3.47 -22.52
N VAL A 520 -34.47 -3.47 -22.87
CA VAL A 520 -35.62 -3.20 -21.97
C VAL A 520 -36.47 -4.48 -21.88
N PRO A 521 -37.37 -4.65 -20.89
CA PRO A 521 -38.12 -5.90 -20.72
C PRO A 521 -39.03 -6.28 -21.91
N ALA A 522 -39.52 -5.29 -22.67
CA ALA A 522 -40.35 -5.48 -23.86
C ALA A 522 -40.23 -4.27 -24.81
N LEU A 523 -40.62 -4.45 -26.08
CA LEU A 523 -40.58 -3.38 -27.09
C LEU A 523 -41.48 -2.21 -26.66
N ASN A 524 -40.93 -0.99 -26.69
CA ASN A 524 -41.57 0.25 -26.20
C ASN A 524 -41.87 0.27 -24.68
N SER A 525 -41.26 -0.59 -23.87
CA SER A 525 -41.35 -0.48 -22.41
C SER A 525 -40.61 0.76 -21.89
N SER A 526 -41.18 1.42 -20.88
CA SER A 526 -40.58 2.50 -20.09
C SER A 526 -39.83 2.01 -18.84
N ASP A 527 -39.74 0.70 -18.62
CA ASP A 527 -39.07 0.10 -17.47
C ASP A 527 -37.54 0.35 -17.51
N PRO A 528 -36.84 0.24 -16.35
CA PRO A 528 -35.38 0.36 -16.32
C PRO A 528 -34.68 -0.57 -17.30
N LYS A 529 -33.62 -0.05 -17.93
CA LYS A 529 -32.77 -0.83 -18.83
C LYS A 529 -32.14 -2.00 -18.08
N ILE A 530 -32.01 -3.13 -18.75
CA ILE A 530 -31.36 -4.35 -18.25
C ILE A 530 -30.15 -4.70 -19.12
N CYS A 531 -29.22 -5.46 -18.56
CA CYS A 531 -28.10 -6.04 -19.30
C CYS A 531 -28.20 -7.58 -19.27
N LYS A 532 -27.86 -8.23 -20.39
CA LYS A 532 -27.85 -9.70 -20.51
C LYS A 532 -26.78 -10.20 -21.47
N PRO A 533 -26.42 -11.50 -21.46
CA PRO A 533 -25.48 -12.07 -22.43
C PRO A 533 -25.97 -11.90 -23.86
N PHE A 534 -25.10 -11.44 -24.76
CA PHE A 534 -25.40 -11.29 -26.17
C PHE A 534 -25.45 -12.65 -26.87
N LYS A 535 -26.64 -13.04 -27.34
CA LYS A 535 -26.82 -14.18 -28.24
C LYS A 535 -27.18 -13.73 -29.65
N SER A 536 -28.04 -12.73 -29.77
CA SER A 536 -28.51 -12.18 -31.04
C SER A 536 -28.88 -10.71 -30.89
N CYS A 537 -29.14 -10.01 -32.01
CA CYS A 537 -29.71 -8.66 -31.94
C CYS A 537 -31.18 -8.65 -31.49
N ALA A 538 -31.94 -9.72 -31.76
CA ALA A 538 -33.33 -9.87 -31.33
C ALA A 538 -33.51 -9.91 -29.80
N ASP A 539 -32.40 -9.98 -29.06
CA ASP A 539 -32.36 -9.81 -27.62
C ASP A 539 -32.57 -8.36 -27.16
N ALA A 540 -32.34 -7.36 -28.03
CA ALA A 540 -32.55 -5.95 -27.74
C ALA A 540 -33.92 -5.47 -28.26
N PHE A 541 -34.80 -5.06 -27.34
CA PHE A 541 -36.17 -4.66 -27.64
C PHE A 541 -36.31 -3.15 -27.85
N TYR A 542 -35.50 -2.58 -28.76
CA TYR A 542 -35.57 -1.16 -29.11
C TYR A 542 -36.14 -0.94 -30.52
N ALA A 543 -36.89 0.15 -30.67
CA ALA A 543 -37.54 0.55 -31.93
C ALA A 543 -36.77 1.63 -32.72
N THR A 544 -35.60 2.08 -32.22
CA THR A 544 -34.76 3.08 -32.91
C THR A 544 -33.37 2.50 -33.23
N HIS A 545 -32.80 2.93 -34.35
CA HIS A 545 -31.44 2.54 -34.74
C HIS A 545 -30.42 2.93 -33.67
N LYS A 546 -30.55 4.15 -33.12
CA LYS A 546 -29.67 4.70 -32.09
C LYS A 546 -29.64 3.83 -30.83
N ASP A 547 -30.80 3.41 -30.35
CA ASP A 547 -30.91 2.54 -29.17
C ASP A 547 -30.39 1.13 -29.46
N CYS A 548 -30.62 0.57 -30.66
CA CYS A 548 -30.01 -0.70 -31.08
C CYS A 548 -28.48 -0.61 -31.18
N GLN A 549 -27.92 0.53 -31.62
CA GLN A 549 -26.48 0.78 -31.64
C GLN A 549 -25.87 1.09 -30.27
N ILE A 550 -26.68 1.50 -29.29
CA ILE A 550 -26.29 1.55 -27.88
C ILE A 550 -26.28 0.12 -27.31
N ALA A 551 -27.29 -0.69 -27.65
CA ALA A 551 -27.38 -2.09 -27.24
C ALA A 551 -26.18 -2.93 -27.70
N ASN A 552 -25.88 -2.91 -29.00
CA ASN A 552 -24.71 -3.55 -29.58
C ASN A 552 -24.41 -2.96 -30.98
N LYS A 553 -23.15 -2.62 -31.26
CA LYS A 553 -22.72 -2.00 -32.53
C LYS A 553 -23.01 -2.83 -33.79
N LYS A 554 -23.34 -4.11 -33.66
CA LYS A 554 -23.70 -5.02 -34.77
C LYS A 554 -25.20 -5.09 -35.07
N CYS A 555 -26.02 -4.26 -34.42
CA CYS A 555 -27.48 -4.30 -34.51
C CYS A 555 -28.09 -3.00 -35.06
N THR A 556 -29.18 -3.13 -35.79
CA THR A 556 -30.05 -2.03 -36.25
C THR A 556 -31.50 -2.37 -35.91
N THR A 557 -32.50 -1.62 -36.37
CA THR A 557 -33.92 -1.96 -36.23
C THR A 557 -34.62 -1.99 -37.60
N ASP A 558 -35.66 -2.81 -37.72
CA ASP A 558 -36.64 -2.76 -38.82
C ASP A 558 -37.86 -1.88 -38.50
N GLY A 559 -37.91 -1.29 -37.29
CA GLY A 559 -39.03 -0.49 -36.79
C GLY A 559 -40.28 -1.29 -36.41
N THR A 560 -40.27 -2.63 -36.47
CA THR A 560 -41.46 -3.48 -36.24
C THR A 560 -41.24 -4.65 -35.29
N THR A 561 -40.06 -5.28 -35.26
CA THR A 561 -39.77 -6.48 -34.43
C THR A 561 -38.75 -6.24 -33.32
N GLY A 562 -38.12 -5.07 -33.27
CA GLY A 562 -37.08 -4.70 -32.32
C GLY A 562 -35.73 -4.52 -33.01
N CYS A 563 -34.64 -4.94 -32.35
CA CYS A 563 -33.32 -4.90 -32.97
C CYS A 563 -33.04 -6.17 -33.79
N ILE A 564 -32.50 -6.00 -34.99
CA ILE A 564 -32.10 -7.05 -35.93
C ILE A 564 -30.59 -6.94 -36.24
N PRO A 565 -29.94 -8.03 -36.71
CA PRO A 565 -28.56 -7.94 -37.20
C PRO A 565 -28.44 -6.95 -38.36
N LEU A 566 -27.29 -6.29 -38.49
CA LEU A 566 -26.98 -5.48 -39.68
C LEU A 566 -27.05 -6.34 -40.94
N GLY A 567 -27.96 -6.00 -41.85
CA GLY A 567 -28.06 -6.55 -43.20
C GLY A 567 -27.39 -5.64 -44.24
N ALA A 568 -27.23 -6.15 -45.47
CA ALA A 568 -26.72 -5.37 -46.61
C ALA A 568 -27.63 -4.15 -46.88
N CYS A 569 -27.07 -3.02 -47.31
CA CYS A 569 -27.86 -1.79 -47.47
C CYS A 569 -29.07 -1.94 -48.41
N SER A 570 -29.00 -2.86 -49.38
CA SER A 570 -30.08 -3.19 -50.31
C SER A 570 -31.34 -3.80 -49.67
N THR A 571 -31.33 -4.22 -48.40
CA THR A 571 -32.52 -4.79 -47.74
C THR A 571 -33.42 -3.75 -47.08
N TYR A 572 -33.01 -2.49 -46.96
CA TYR A 572 -33.81 -1.43 -46.33
C TYR A 572 -34.75 -0.75 -47.34
N GLN A 573 -36.06 -0.99 -47.21
CA GLN A 573 -37.09 -0.62 -48.21
C GLN A 573 -37.79 0.73 -47.96
N SER A 574 -37.52 1.39 -46.84
CA SER A 574 -38.02 2.72 -46.48
C SER A 574 -36.86 3.59 -46.00
N GLN A 575 -37.08 4.91 -45.89
CA GLN A 575 -36.07 5.89 -45.47
C GLN A 575 -36.03 5.99 -43.92
N PRO A 576 -35.08 5.36 -43.22
CA PRO A 576 -35.01 5.39 -41.76
C PRO A 576 -34.10 6.55 -41.30
N GLY A 577 -34.21 6.97 -40.05
CA GLY A 577 -33.31 7.97 -39.48
C GLY A 577 -31.85 7.51 -39.49
N PHE A 578 -31.00 8.24 -40.21
CA PHE A 578 -29.56 7.99 -40.34
C PHE A 578 -28.79 8.25 -39.04
N GLU A 579 -28.00 7.27 -38.59
CA GLU A 579 -26.73 7.39 -37.86
C GLU A 579 -25.87 6.16 -38.28
N SER A 580 -24.53 6.22 -38.26
CA SER A 580 -23.65 5.25 -38.98
C SER A 580 -23.36 3.92 -38.24
N GLY A 581 -23.17 2.81 -38.97
CA GLY A 581 -22.82 1.48 -38.41
C GLY A 581 -22.17 0.51 -39.42
N VAL A 582 -21.05 -0.13 -39.02
CA VAL A 582 -20.02 -0.68 -39.95
C VAL A 582 -20.29 -2.11 -40.48
N ILE A 583 -20.16 -2.32 -41.81
CA ILE A 583 -19.15 -3.19 -42.51
C ILE A 583 -19.34 -3.12 -44.06
N THR A 584 -18.22 -3.20 -44.79
CA THR A 584 -18.03 -3.26 -46.28
C THR A 584 -18.61 -2.10 -47.12
N SER A 585 -17.71 -1.34 -47.77
CA SER A 585 -17.98 -0.03 -48.38
C SER A 585 -18.48 1.02 -47.36
N THR A 586 -17.53 1.62 -46.64
CA THR A 586 -17.67 2.63 -45.54
C THR A 586 -18.40 2.19 -44.26
N GLY A 587 -19.43 1.35 -44.31
CA GLY A 587 -20.35 1.21 -43.17
C GLY A 587 -21.39 2.31 -43.07
N VAL A 588 -21.71 2.95 -44.19
CA VAL A 588 -22.77 3.94 -44.35
C VAL A 588 -23.56 3.53 -45.58
N CYS A 589 -24.89 3.44 -45.44
CA CYS A 589 -25.77 3.25 -46.58
C CYS A 589 -26.10 4.61 -47.19
N THR A 590 -26.06 4.74 -48.51
CA THR A 590 -26.51 5.94 -49.26
C THR A 590 -27.82 5.62 -49.99
N TRP A 591 -28.79 6.53 -49.91
CA TRP A 591 -30.03 6.41 -50.69
C TRP A 591 -29.81 6.88 -52.12
N ASP A 592 -29.93 5.97 -53.10
CA ASP A 592 -29.86 6.29 -54.53
C ASP A 592 -31.21 6.89 -54.97
N MET A 593 -31.32 8.22 -54.92
CA MET A 593 -32.55 8.95 -55.33
C MET A 593 -33.02 8.61 -56.76
N SER A 594 -32.09 8.25 -57.64
CA SER A 594 -32.37 7.88 -59.04
C SER A 594 -33.01 6.48 -59.19
N LYS A 595 -32.88 5.61 -58.17
CA LYS A 595 -33.41 4.24 -58.19
C LYS A 595 -34.38 3.94 -57.04
N SER A 596 -34.55 4.86 -56.10
CA SER A 596 -35.35 4.70 -54.87
C SER A 596 -34.98 3.44 -54.08
N VAL A 597 -33.67 3.15 -53.98
CA VAL A 597 -33.12 2.05 -53.19
C VAL A 597 -31.96 2.52 -52.33
N CYS A 598 -31.79 1.86 -51.19
CA CYS A 598 -30.65 2.03 -50.33
C CYS A 598 -29.48 1.15 -50.83
N ARG A 599 -28.26 1.69 -50.90
CA ARG A 599 -27.04 0.99 -51.36
C ARG A 599 -25.86 1.32 -50.47
N ASP A 600 -24.77 0.57 -50.52
CA ASP A 600 -23.57 0.92 -49.77
C ASP A 600 -22.96 2.23 -50.33
N GLN A 601 -22.40 3.08 -49.47
CA GLN A 601 -21.69 4.30 -49.88
C GLN A 601 -20.37 3.93 -50.59
N ILE A 602 -20.07 4.62 -51.69
CA ILE A 602 -18.90 4.39 -52.54
C ILE A 602 -18.00 5.64 -52.57
N CYS A 603 -16.77 5.51 -53.07
CA CYS A 603 -15.79 6.61 -53.05
C CYS A 603 -16.32 7.92 -53.66
N SER A 604 -17.15 7.87 -54.70
CA SER A 604 -17.73 9.09 -55.33
C SER A 604 -18.74 9.84 -54.46
N ASP A 605 -19.21 9.23 -53.37
CA ASP A 605 -20.11 9.85 -52.38
C ASP A 605 -19.32 10.56 -51.26
N LEU A 606 -17.98 10.45 -51.25
CA LEU A 606 -17.11 11.02 -50.22
C LEU A 606 -16.54 12.38 -50.67
N ASN A 607 -16.45 13.31 -49.72
CA ASN A 607 -15.91 14.65 -49.96
C ASN A 607 -14.41 14.69 -49.59
N GLY A 608 -13.54 14.90 -50.57
CA GLY A 608 -12.10 15.01 -50.34
C GLY A 608 -11.28 15.33 -51.59
N VAL A 609 -10.32 16.23 -51.44
CA VAL A 609 -9.42 16.71 -52.52
C VAL A 609 -7.98 16.19 -52.40
N THR A 610 -7.68 15.40 -51.37
CA THR A 610 -6.35 14.76 -51.19
C THR A 610 -6.49 13.29 -50.85
N HIS A 611 -5.46 12.48 -51.16
CA HIS A 611 -5.40 11.08 -50.76
C HIS A 611 -5.67 10.89 -49.26
N SER A 612 -5.02 11.69 -48.39
CA SER A 612 -5.18 11.58 -46.93
C SER A 612 -6.65 11.72 -46.49
N ILE A 613 -7.36 12.72 -47.02
CA ILE A 613 -8.77 12.98 -46.69
C ILE A 613 -9.69 11.86 -47.22
N CYS A 614 -9.45 11.35 -48.43
CA CYS A 614 -10.25 10.24 -48.98
C CYS A 614 -9.97 8.91 -48.28
N ASN A 615 -8.71 8.63 -47.98
CA ASN A 615 -8.25 7.38 -47.38
C ASN A 615 -8.61 7.27 -45.89
N SER A 616 -8.74 8.40 -45.18
CA SER A 616 -9.26 8.42 -43.81
C SER A 616 -10.76 8.12 -43.73
N GLN A 617 -11.52 8.46 -44.78
CA GLN A 617 -12.95 8.12 -44.90
C GLN A 617 -13.17 6.68 -45.38
N LEU A 618 -12.39 6.20 -46.35
CA LEU A 618 -12.36 4.79 -46.73
C LEU A 618 -11.00 4.41 -47.33
N SER A 619 -10.37 3.37 -46.77
CA SER A 619 -9.00 2.94 -47.13
C SER A 619 -8.84 2.41 -48.56
N THR A 620 -9.94 2.11 -49.27
CA THR A 620 -9.94 1.76 -50.69
C THR A 620 -10.07 2.99 -51.61
N CYS A 621 -10.22 4.20 -51.08
CA CYS A 621 -10.38 5.42 -51.86
C CYS A 621 -9.12 6.27 -51.91
N THR A 622 -9.04 7.11 -52.96
CA THR A 622 -7.99 8.08 -53.23
C THR A 622 -8.60 9.31 -53.91
N SER A 623 -7.84 10.38 -54.18
CA SER A 623 -8.40 11.61 -54.77
C SER A 623 -7.95 11.88 -56.21
N ASP A 624 -8.83 12.43 -57.04
CA ASP A 624 -8.50 13.02 -58.35
C ASP A 624 -8.08 14.49 -58.26
N GLY A 625 -7.98 15.05 -57.05
CA GLY A 625 -7.75 16.46 -56.79
C GLY A 625 -9.04 17.28 -56.64
N THR A 626 -10.21 16.69 -56.92
CA THR A 626 -11.53 17.36 -56.78
C THR A 626 -12.54 16.56 -55.95
N LYS A 627 -12.50 15.23 -56.03
CA LYS A 627 -13.35 14.29 -55.31
C LYS A 627 -12.61 12.99 -55.02
N CYS A 628 -13.24 12.12 -54.25
CA CYS A 628 -12.72 10.78 -53.99
C CYS A 628 -13.16 9.78 -55.08
N LEU A 629 -12.27 8.84 -55.41
CA LEU A 629 -12.48 7.71 -56.33
C LEU A 629 -11.84 6.42 -55.78
N LEU A 630 -12.18 5.28 -56.39
CA LEU A 630 -11.63 3.98 -56.00
C LEU A 630 -10.15 3.85 -56.42
N LYS A 631 -9.29 3.35 -55.54
CA LYS A 631 -7.90 3.04 -55.87
C LYS A 631 -7.80 1.99 -56.97
N THR A 632 -7.01 2.32 -57.99
CA THR A 632 -6.57 1.42 -59.06
C THR A 632 -5.04 1.46 -59.13
N ASN A 633 -4.41 0.70 -60.03
CA ASN A 633 -2.95 0.75 -60.18
C ASN A 633 -2.51 2.08 -60.82
N CYS A 634 -1.33 2.59 -60.48
CA CYS A 634 -0.86 3.89 -60.97
C CYS A 634 -0.93 4.05 -62.50
N SER A 635 -0.68 2.96 -63.25
CA SER A 635 -0.76 2.94 -64.72
C SER A 635 -2.15 3.24 -65.31
N SER A 636 -3.21 3.19 -64.50
CA SER A 636 -4.59 3.50 -64.93
C SER A 636 -4.96 4.99 -64.79
N TYR A 637 -4.13 5.80 -64.11
CA TYR A 637 -4.37 7.23 -63.95
C TYR A 637 -3.87 8.00 -65.17
N SER A 638 -4.80 8.52 -65.97
CA SER A 638 -4.51 9.15 -67.27
C SER A 638 -4.17 10.65 -67.22
N THR A 639 -4.23 11.29 -66.04
CA THR A 639 -3.96 12.72 -65.90
C THR A 639 -2.90 13.00 -64.85
N GLN A 640 -2.13 14.08 -65.04
CA GLN A 640 -1.10 14.53 -64.11
C GLN A 640 -1.66 14.85 -62.72
N ILE A 641 -2.88 15.40 -62.65
CA ILE A 641 -3.51 15.75 -61.37
C ILE A 641 -3.79 14.47 -60.59
N ILE A 642 -4.56 13.53 -61.17
CA ILE A 642 -4.86 12.24 -60.51
C ILE A 642 -3.56 11.52 -60.13
N CYS A 643 -2.57 11.47 -61.02
CA CYS A 643 -1.31 10.78 -60.76
C CYS A 643 -0.49 11.38 -59.60
N SER A 644 -0.61 12.68 -59.33
CA SER A 644 0.11 13.37 -58.24
C SER A 644 -0.70 13.49 -56.95
N THR A 645 -2.04 13.41 -57.01
CA THR A 645 -2.92 13.42 -55.84
C THR A 645 -3.31 12.03 -55.34
N ALA A 646 -3.15 10.99 -56.16
CA ALA A 646 -3.57 9.63 -55.84
C ALA A 646 -2.42 8.70 -55.39
N VAL A 647 -2.79 7.71 -54.58
CA VAL A 647 -1.97 6.53 -54.28
C VAL A 647 -2.68 5.32 -54.90
N GLY A 648 -1.96 4.53 -55.68
CA GLY A 648 -2.47 3.33 -56.31
C GLY A 648 -2.47 2.11 -55.38
N ASN A 649 -3.04 1.00 -55.84
CA ASN A 649 -2.94 -0.28 -55.12
C ASN A 649 -1.51 -0.85 -55.13
N ASP A 650 -0.70 -0.41 -56.08
CA ASP A 650 0.72 -0.72 -56.27
C ASP A 650 1.67 0.22 -55.51
N GLY A 651 1.20 1.39 -55.04
CA GLY A 651 1.97 2.31 -54.19
C GLY A 651 1.79 3.79 -54.56
N ILE A 652 2.78 4.62 -54.18
CA ILE A 652 2.79 6.05 -54.51
C ILE A 652 3.03 6.21 -56.03
N CYS A 653 2.23 7.06 -56.67
CA CYS A 653 2.31 7.25 -58.12
C CYS A 653 3.24 8.40 -58.51
N PHE A 654 3.78 8.32 -59.73
CA PHE A 654 4.68 9.31 -60.32
C PHE A 654 4.26 9.61 -61.76
N TRP A 655 4.14 10.91 -62.08
CA TRP A 655 3.82 11.36 -63.43
C TRP A 655 5.09 11.49 -64.25
N GLU A 656 5.31 10.53 -65.14
CA GLU A 656 6.43 10.57 -66.08
C GLU A 656 6.09 11.53 -67.22
N VAL A 657 6.86 12.62 -67.33
CA VAL A 657 6.71 13.59 -68.42
C VAL A 657 7.19 13.00 -69.74
N GLY A 658 6.43 13.23 -70.82
CA GLY A 658 6.80 12.78 -72.15
C GLY A 658 8.03 13.54 -72.66
N SER A 659 8.95 12.83 -73.32
CA SER A 659 10.16 13.44 -73.90
C SER A 659 10.42 12.93 -75.31
N THR A 660 10.69 13.87 -76.21
CA THR A 660 11.07 13.62 -77.61
C THR A 660 12.47 13.02 -77.75
N THR A 661 13.36 13.17 -76.76
CA THR A 661 14.71 12.57 -76.81
C THR A 661 14.72 11.07 -76.51
N ASN A 662 13.72 10.58 -75.78
CA ASN A 662 13.66 9.20 -75.26
C ASN A 662 12.49 8.41 -75.86
N ASN A 663 11.75 8.99 -76.81
CA ASN A 663 10.56 8.43 -77.47
C ASN A 663 9.50 7.87 -76.49
N ASN A 664 9.25 8.60 -75.40
CA ASN A 664 8.31 8.20 -74.35
C ASN A 664 7.13 9.18 -74.24
N THR A 665 5.90 8.64 -74.20
CA THR A 665 4.67 9.40 -73.98
C THR A 665 4.43 9.66 -72.49
N ALA A 666 3.84 10.81 -72.16
CA ALA A 666 3.51 11.17 -70.79
C ALA A 666 2.50 10.17 -70.19
N LYS A 667 2.80 9.63 -69.01
CA LYS A 667 1.97 8.59 -68.36
C LYS A 667 2.20 8.55 -66.85
N CYS A 668 1.21 8.05 -66.13
CA CYS A 668 1.38 7.72 -64.73
C CYS A 668 1.99 6.33 -64.57
N ARG A 669 2.89 6.16 -63.61
CA ARG A 669 3.45 4.85 -63.21
C ARG A 669 3.75 4.83 -61.71
N LEU A 670 4.14 3.68 -61.19
CA LEU A 670 4.64 3.56 -59.82
C LEU A 670 5.92 4.41 -59.65
N LEU A 671 6.01 5.13 -58.52
CA LEU A 671 7.20 5.87 -58.10
C LEU A 671 8.34 4.87 -57.82
N SER A 672 9.51 5.10 -58.41
CA SER A 672 10.71 4.31 -58.17
C SER A 672 11.76 5.12 -57.39
N CYS A 673 12.74 4.45 -56.79
CA CYS A 673 13.84 5.12 -56.09
C CYS A 673 14.61 6.11 -56.99
N ALA A 674 14.68 5.85 -58.30
CA ALA A 674 15.38 6.71 -59.27
C ALA A 674 14.66 8.04 -59.56
N ASP A 675 13.36 8.16 -59.22
CA ASP A 675 12.56 9.37 -59.46
C ASP A 675 12.72 10.39 -58.31
N ILE A 676 13.24 9.97 -57.16
CA ILE A 676 13.43 10.82 -55.98
C ILE A 676 14.76 11.58 -56.11
N GLN A 677 14.75 12.91 -55.92
CA GLN A 677 15.92 13.77 -56.02
C GLN A 677 16.42 14.22 -54.64
N ASN A 678 17.72 14.48 -54.49
CA ASN A 678 18.36 15.16 -53.34
C ASN A 678 18.29 14.49 -51.95
N GLY A 679 18.43 13.17 -51.81
CA GLY A 679 18.51 12.51 -50.49
C GLY A 679 19.90 12.14 -50.02
N THR A 680 20.54 13.05 -49.29
CA THR A 680 21.82 12.80 -48.59
C THR A 680 21.66 12.16 -47.20
N SER A 681 20.43 11.94 -46.71
CA SER A 681 20.17 11.26 -45.43
C SER A 681 19.26 10.04 -45.56
N ILE A 682 19.50 9.04 -44.72
CA ILE A 682 18.73 7.79 -44.69
C ILE A 682 17.31 8.00 -44.11
N SER A 683 17.12 9.00 -43.26
CA SER A 683 15.81 9.36 -42.69
C SER A 683 14.89 10.01 -43.72
N VAL A 684 15.42 10.85 -44.62
CA VAL A 684 14.65 11.39 -45.76
C VAL A 684 14.33 10.29 -46.76
N CYS A 685 15.25 9.33 -46.96
CA CYS A 685 15.06 8.18 -47.85
C CYS A 685 13.88 7.29 -47.41
N GLN A 686 13.84 6.89 -46.14
CA GLN A 686 12.79 6.03 -45.57
C GLN A 686 11.41 6.72 -45.51
N ALA A 687 11.37 8.05 -45.44
CA ALA A 687 10.12 8.82 -45.44
C ALA A 687 9.46 8.91 -46.83
N ALA A 688 10.24 8.84 -47.92
CA ALA A 688 9.73 8.97 -49.28
C ALA A 688 9.30 7.62 -49.89
N LEU A 689 10.13 6.58 -49.76
CA LEU A 689 9.78 5.20 -50.10
C LEU A 689 10.54 4.24 -49.15
N PRO A 690 9.84 3.46 -48.29
CA PRO A 690 10.49 2.59 -47.30
C PRO A 690 11.42 1.50 -47.87
N SER A 691 11.32 1.20 -49.18
CA SER A 691 12.10 0.18 -49.90
C SER A 691 13.36 0.71 -50.60
N CYS A 692 13.66 2.00 -50.45
CA CYS A 692 14.84 2.65 -51.01
C CYS A 692 15.94 2.85 -49.96
N ILE A 693 17.20 2.78 -50.39
CA ILE A 693 18.37 3.12 -49.57
C ILE A 693 19.18 4.19 -50.32
N SER A 694 19.70 5.19 -49.61
CA SER A 694 20.67 6.16 -50.15
C SER A 694 22.09 5.58 -50.07
N ASN A 695 22.83 5.60 -51.17
CA ASN A 695 24.25 5.22 -51.22
C ASN A 695 25.20 6.42 -51.04
N GLY A 696 24.69 7.57 -50.60
CA GLY A 696 25.42 8.83 -50.45
C GLY A 696 25.37 9.76 -51.67
N ASN A 697 25.14 9.22 -52.89
CA ASN A 697 25.03 10.00 -54.13
C ASN A 697 23.70 9.80 -54.88
N LEU A 698 23.11 8.59 -54.81
CA LEU A 698 21.87 8.19 -55.48
C LEU A 698 21.07 7.23 -54.60
N PHE A 699 19.77 7.09 -54.89
CA PHE A 699 18.93 6.08 -54.26
C PHE A 699 18.88 4.78 -55.08
N VAL A 700 18.89 3.64 -54.40
CA VAL A 700 18.84 2.31 -55.02
C VAL A 700 17.77 1.42 -54.37
N SER A 701 17.19 0.50 -55.17
CA SER A 701 16.18 -0.45 -54.71
C SER A 701 16.82 -1.60 -53.91
N GLN A 702 16.28 -1.88 -52.73
CA GLN A 702 16.76 -2.95 -51.86
C GLN A 702 16.43 -4.36 -52.42
N ARG A 703 17.40 -5.05 -53.03
CA ARG A 703 17.25 -6.46 -53.46
C ARG A 703 17.75 -7.47 -52.40
N LEU A 704 17.12 -7.49 -51.22
CA LEU A 704 17.01 -8.73 -50.42
C LEU A 704 15.92 -8.62 -49.34
N ASN A 705 15.16 -9.71 -49.18
CA ASN A 705 13.96 -9.92 -48.34
C ASN A 705 13.71 -8.96 -47.14
N VAL A 706 12.74 -8.06 -47.31
CA VAL A 706 12.18 -7.16 -46.27
C VAL A 706 11.35 -7.90 -45.19
N GLN A 707 11.11 -9.21 -45.33
CA GLN A 707 10.30 -9.98 -44.36
C GLN A 707 11.00 -10.26 -43.01
N LEU A 708 12.32 -10.09 -42.91
CA LEU A 708 13.07 -10.42 -41.69
C LEU A 708 13.35 -9.20 -40.79
N THR A 709 13.51 -8.00 -41.36
CA THR A 709 13.84 -6.77 -40.62
C THR A 709 12.66 -6.19 -39.85
N GLN A 710 11.42 -6.42 -40.29
CA GLN A 710 10.22 -6.06 -39.51
C GLN A 710 9.92 -7.00 -38.34
N LEU A 711 10.59 -8.17 -38.23
CA LEU A 711 10.28 -9.21 -37.25
C LEU A 711 11.36 -9.45 -36.18
N LYS A 712 12.49 -8.72 -36.18
CA LYS A 712 13.62 -8.91 -35.24
C LYS A 712 14.09 -10.39 -35.15
N GLN A 713 14.15 -11.11 -36.27
CA GLN A 713 14.53 -12.52 -36.31
C GLN A 713 16.03 -12.73 -36.61
N LEU A 714 16.63 -13.76 -36.00
CA LEU A 714 18.05 -14.11 -36.12
C LEU A 714 18.29 -15.06 -37.31
N VAL A 715 19.41 -14.87 -38.00
CA VAL A 715 19.74 -15.50 -39.29
C VAL A 715 21.15 -16.09 -39.20
N ILE A 716 21.38 -17.23 -39.85
CA ILE A 716 22.66 -17.97 -39.89
C ILE A 716 23.21 -18.03 -41.32
N LEU A 717 24.54 -18.01 -41.46
CA LEU A 717 25.19 -18.33 -42.73
C LEU A 717 25.21 -19.85 -42.96
N VAL A 718 24.91 -20.28 -44.18
CA VAL A 718 25.09 -21.67 -44.61
C VAL A 718 25.92 -21.68 -45.87
N ASP A 719 27.16 -22.17 -45.76
CA ASP A 719 27.96 -22.62 -46.90
C ASP A 719 28.74 -23.89 -46.58
N GLN A 720 28.76 -24.79 -47.55
CA GLN A 720 29.69 -25.91 -47.64
C GLN A 720 30.68 -25.57 -48.75
N MET A 721 31.94 -25.30 -48.40
CA MET A 721 33.19 -25.67 -49.10
C MET A 721 34.31 -24.65 -48.85
N ASP A 722 35.55 -25.16 -48.87
CA ASP A 722 36.76 -24.36 -48.74
C ASP A 722 36.85 -23.27 -49.84
N SER A 723 37.22 -22.05 -49.42
CA SER A 723 37.44 -20.84 -50.26
C SER A 723 36.20 -20.05 -50.69
N ALA A 724 35.59 -19.31 -49.77
CA ALA A 724 34.55 -18.32 -50.07
C ALA A 724 35.13 -16.95 -50.49
N VAL A 725 34.45 -16.28 -51.42
CA VAL A 725 34.67 -14.87 -51.79
C VAL A 725 33.66 -14.03 -50.99
N ALA A 726 33.97 -12.75 -50.73
CA ALA A 726 32.99 -11.84 -50.13
C ALA A 726 31.68 -11.81 -50.95
N ASP A 727 30.54 -11.78 -50.24
CA ASP A 727 29.16 -11.76 -50.76
C ASP A 727 28.61 -13.04 -51.46
N SER A 728 29.19 -14.24 -51.26
CA SER A 728 28.68 -15.48 -51.88
C SER A 728 27.70 -16.34 -51.05
N GLY A 729 27.53 -16.10 -49.75
CA GLY A 729 26.86 -17.05 -48.85
C GLY A 729 25.33 -17.00 -48.78
N THR A 730 24.69 -18.18 -48.76
CA THR A 730 23.24 -18.29 -48.54
C THR A 730 22.86 -18.17 -47.06
N CYS A 731 22.11 -17.13 -46.72
CA CYS A 731 21.55 -16.92 -45.38
C CYS A 731 20.24 -17.72 -45.17
N THR A 732 20.11 -18.41 -44.04
CA THR A 732 18.87 -19.11 -43.64
C THR A 732 18.40 -18.70 -42.25
N LEU A 733 17.10 -18.84 -41.97
CA LEU A 733 16.53 -18.47 -40.68
C LEU A 733 17.05 -19.39 -39.56
N MET A 734 17.60 -18.82 -38.49
CA MET A 734 17.90 -19.59 -37.29
C MET A 734 16.57 -20.02 -36.67
N ASN A 735 16.31 -21.32 -36.60
CA ASN A 735 15.05 -21.89 -36.13
C ASN A 735 15.19 -22.73 -34.84
N SER A 736 16.42 -22.90 -34.35
CA SER A 736 16.79 -23.45 -33.05
C SER A 736 18.25 -23.07 -32.73
N CYS A 737 18.74 -23.37 -31.52
CA CYS A 737 20.17 -23.19 -31.22
C CYS A 737 21.07 -24.06 -32.12
N SER A 738 20.69 -25.32 -32.37
CA SER A 738 21.52 -26.25 -33.16
C SER A 738 21.69 -25.85 -34.63
N SER A 739 20.83 -24.98 -35.14
CA SER A 739 20.97 -24.37 -36.47
C SER A 739 22.27 -23.55 -36.59
N ALA A 740 22.79 -23.02 -35.48
CA ALA A 740 24.06 -22.29 -35.41
C ALA A 740 25.26 -23.13 -34.93
N ASN A 741 25.21 -24.47 -34.98
CA ASN A 741 26.32 -25.35 -34.55
C ASN A 741 27.69 -25.02 -35.18
N ASN A 742 27.69 -24.43 -36.38
CA ASN A 742 28.89 -24.03 -37.13
C ASN A 742 29.08 -22.51 -37.20
N ASP A 743 28.25 -21.71 -36.53
CA ASP A 743 28.25 -20.24 -36.58
C ASP A 743 28.27 -19.67 -35.16
N GLN A 744 29.48 -19.46 -34.63
CA GLN A 744 29.70 -18.91 -33.30
C GLN A 744 29.04 -17.52 -33.15
N THR A 745 29.07 -16.69 -34.19
CA THR A 745 28.54 -15.33 -34.15
C THR A 745 27.03 -15.33 -34.00
N ALA A 746 26.33 -16.17 -34.77
CA ALA A 746 24.89 -16.34 -34.64
C ALA A 746 24.48 -16.98 -33.30
N CYS A 747 25.25 -17.95 -32.80
CA CYS A 747 24.99 -18.56 -31.49
C CYS A 747 25.16 -17.54 -30.34
N VAL A 748 26.22 -16.73 -30.36
CA VAL A 748 26.47 -15.66 -29.37
C VAL A 748 25.45 -14.52 -29.49
N ALA A 749 24.98 -14.19 -30.69
CA ALA A 749 23.86 -13.26 -30.88
C ALA A 749 22.52 -13.78 -30.32
N ALA A 750 22.44 -15.08 -30.00
CA ALA A 750 21.33 -15.73 -29.30
C ALA A 750 21.69 -16.18 -27.86
N GLN A 751 22.71 -15.56 -27.22
CA GLN A 751 23.14 -15.89 -25.85
C GLN A 751 22.07 -15.68 -24.76
N ASP A 752 20.92 -15.08 -25.08
CA ASP A 752 19.76 -15.00 -24.19
C ASP A 752 19.09 -16.38 -23.95
N ARG A 753 19.35 -17.35 -24.83
CA ARG A 753 18.68 -18.67 -24.86
C ARG A 753 19.56 -19.84 -25.34
N CYS A 754 20.72 -19.56 -25.95
CA CYS A 754 21.67 -20.56 -26.46
C CYS A 754 23.04 -20.45 -25.80
N SER A 755 23.69 -21.60 -25.60
CA SER A 755 25.06 -21.74 -25.10
C SER A 755 25.97 -22.27 -26.21
N TRP A 756 27.08 -21.59 -26.47
CA TRP A 756 28.13 -22.05 -27.39
C TRP A 756 29.14 -22.93 -26.66
N SER A 757 29.50 -24.07 -27.25
CA SER A 757 30.67 -24.87 -26.85
C SER A 757 31.66 -24.93 -28.02
N PRO A 758 32.91 -24.47 -27.85
CA PRO A 758 33.90 -24.49 -28.92
C PRO A 758 34.32 -25.92 -29.28
N ALA A 759 34.73 -26.12 -30.54
CA ALA A 759 35.24 -27.40 -31.01
C ALA A 759 36.55 -27.80 -30.28
N SER A 760 36.76 -29.10 -30.11
CA SER A 760 38.01 -29.68 -29.64
C SER A 760 38.52 -30.74 -30.63
N SER A 761 39.71 -31.30 -30.40
CA SER A 761 40.37 -32.23 -31.33
C SER A 761 39.62 -33.54 -31.62
N SER A 762 38.50 -33.80 -30.93
CA SER A 762 37.63 -34.97 -31.14
C SER A 762 36.13 -34.64 -31.12
N ILE A 763 35.73 -33.36 -31.03
CA ILE A 763 34.32 -32.94 -30.90
C ILE A 763 34.07 -31.68 -31.74
N THR A 764 33.09 -31.71 -32.63
CA THR A 764 32.63 -30.53 -33.39
C THR A 764 32.06 -29.46 -32.46
N SER A 765 32.10 -28.19 -32.86
CA SER A 765 31.42 -27.11 -32.14
C SER A 765 29.92 -27.39 -32.05
N ILE A 766 29.29 -26.95 -30.96
CA ILE A 766 27.86 -27.15 -30.76
C ILE A 766 27.22 -25.92 -30.09
N CYS A 767 26.05 -25.53 -30.59
CA CYS A 767 25.21 -24.48 -30.06
C CYS A 767 23.93 -25.13 -29.53
N THR A 768 23.78 -25.20 -28.21
CA THR A 768 22.64 -25.88 -27.56
C THR A 768 21.79 -24.89 -26.78
N SER A 769 20.52 -25.21 -26.55
CA SER A 769 19.67 -24.41 -25.66
C SER A 769 20.25 -24.39 -24.25
N HIS A 770 20.11 -23.28 -23.54
CA HIS A 770 20.54 -23.20 -22.15
C HIS A 770 19.87 -24.27 -21.27
N THR A 771 20.63 -24.76 -20.30
CA THR A 771 20.15 -25.42 -19.08
C THR A 771 20.29 -24.45 -17.90
N CYS A 772 19.57 -24.69 -16.81
CA CYS A 772 19.73 -23.90 -15.57
C CYS A 772 21.19 -23.83 -15.07
N GLY A 773 21.97 -24.91 -15.23
CA GLY A 773 23.39 -24.92 -14.91
C GLY A 773 24.21 -23.97 -15.80
N THR A 774 24.08 -24.09 -17.13
CA THR A 774 24.81 -23.24 -18.09
C THR A 774 24.37 -21.77 -18.02
N TYR A 775 23.08 -21.51 -17.80
CA TYR A 775 22.56 -20.14 -17.69
C TYR A 775 23.11 -19.45 -16.45
N ASN A 776 23.12 -20.12 -15.30
CA ASN A 776 23.73 -19.61 -14.06
C ASN A 776 25.24 -19.34 -14.20
N GLN A 777 25.97 -20.15 -14.99
CA GLN A 777 27.39 -19.91 -15.27
C GLN A 777 27.63 -18.66 -16.13
N VAL A 778 26.71 -18.31 -17.03
CA VAL A 778 26.83 -17.14 -17.93
C VAL A 778 26.25 -15.87 -17.31
N SER A 779 25.11 -15.95 -16.62
CA SER A 779 24.41 -14.81 -16.02
C SER A 779 24.84 -14.50 -14.58
N GLY A 780 25.59 -15.40 -13.94
CA GLY A 780 25.97 -15.30 -12.52
C GLY A 780 24.80 -15.47 -11.54
N THR A 781 23.59 -15.79 -12.01
CA THR A 781 22.40 -15.95 -11.17
C THR A 781 21.57 -17.17 -11.55
N CYS A 782 21.10 -17.91 -10.56
CA CYS A 782 20.17 -19.01 -10.79
C CYS A 782 18.76 -18.46 -10.97
N SER A 783 18.44 -18.06 -12.19
CA SER A 783 17.19 -17.39 -12.57
C SER A 783 16.57 -18.04 -13.81
N ARG A 784 15.28 -17.74 -14.04
CA ARG A 784 14.53 -18.21 -15.22
C ARG A 784 15.05 -17.58 -16.52
N PHE A 785 14.89 -18.29 -17.63
CA PHE A 785 15.15 -17.76 -18.97
C PHE A 785 14.09 -18.25 -19.96
N PHE A 786 13.99 -17.57 -21.11
CA PHE A 786 13.06 -17.96 -22.18
C PHE A 786 13.62 -19.11 -23.00
N ASN A 787 12.76 -20.05 -23.35
CA ASN A 787 13.06 -21.05 -24.36
C ASN A 787 13.12 -20.40 -25.75
N TRP A 788 13.56 -21.18 -26.74
CA TRP A 788 13.77 -20.71 -28.11
C TRP A 788 12.54 -20.02 -28.74
N ASP A 789 11.33 -20.51 -28.41
CA ASP A 789 10.05 -20.00 -28.91
C ASP A 789 9.65 -18.61 -28.36
N LYS A 790 10.30 -18.15 -27.28
CA LYS A 790 9.92 -16.98 -26.45
C LYS A 790 8.47 -17.00 -25.92
N GLN A 791 7.82 -18.17 -25.95
CA GLN A 791 6.46 -18.42 -25.44
C GLN A 791 6.49 -19.27 -24.16
N SER A 792 7.53 -20.09 -23.99
CA SER A 792 7.76 -20.88 -22.78
C SER A 792 9.04 -20.42 -22.06
N GLN A 793 9.09 -20.63 -20.74
CA GLN A 793 10.24 -20.30 -19.89
C GLN A 793 10.72 -21.56 -19.15
N GLN A 794 12.04 -21.67 -18.99
CA GLN A 794 12.64 -22.63 -18.09
C GLN A 794 12.80 -21.97 -16.71
N ILE A 795 12.09 -22.49 -15.69
CA ILE A 795 12.28 -22.07 -14.30
C ILE A 795 13.46 -22.84 -13.69
N CYS A 796 14.28 -22.12 -12.94
CA CYS A 796 15.49 -22.61 -12.28
C CYS A 796 15.47 -22.25 -10.80
N SER A 797 15.93 -23.14 -9.93
CA SER A 797 16.11 -22.85 -8.49
C SER A 797 17.39 -23.47 -7.95
N MET A 798 17.91 -22.90 -6.86
CA MET A 798 19.10 -23.39 -6.16
C MET A 798 18.71 -24.50 -5.18
N ILE A 799 19.01 -25.75 -5.55
CA ILE A 799 18.80 -26.92 -4.70
C ILE A 799 20.18 -27.46 -4.31
N ASN A 800 20.48 -27.47 -3.00
CA ASN A 800 21.75 -27.94 -2.44
C ASN A 800 23.01 -27.31 -3.09
N GLY A 801 22.95 -26.02 -3.45
CA GLY A 801 24.06 -25.29 -4.07
C GLY A 801 24.20 -25.48 -5.58
N ILE A 802 23.30 -26.25 -6.23
CA ILE A 802 23.30 -26.48 -7.68
C ILE A 802 22.05 -25.83 -8.27
N CYS A 803 22.22 -25.07 -9.37
CA CYS A 803 21.11 -24.48 -10.09
C CYS A 803 20.43 -25.53 -10.98
N THR A 804 19.21 -25.92 -10.64
CA THR A 804 18.49 -27.05 -11.26
C THR A 804 17.15 -26.63 -11.84
N ALA A 805 16.74 -27.32 -12.92
CA ALA A 805 15.41 -27.14 -13.50
C ALA A 805 14.35 -27.50 -12.47
N THR A 806 13.41 -26.59 -12.24
CA THR A 806 12.38 -26.73 -11.21
C THR A 806 11.00 -26.68 -11.85
N ASP A 807 10.15 -27.66 -11.52
CA ASP A 807 8.79 -27.71 -12.03
C ASP A 807 7.96 -26.57 -11.42
N PRO A 808 7.33 -25.68 -12.23
CA PRO A 808 6.51 -24.58 -11.74
C PRO A 808 5.41 -25.01 -10.76
N SER A 809 4.86 -26.22 -10.92
CA SER A 809 3.80 -26.79 -10.07
C SER A 809 4.29 -27.22 -8.67
N THR A 810 5.60 -27.29 -8.47
CA THR A 810 6.23 -27.68 -7.19
C THR A 810 6.69 -26.49 -6.35
N LEU A 811 6.55 -25.26 -6.87
CA LEU A 811 6.96 -24.03 -6.19
C LEU A 811 6.04 -23.69 -5.01
N LYS A 812 6.63 -23.31 -3.89
CA LYS A 812 5.88 -22.76 -2.74
C LYS A 812 5.53 -21.29 -2.98
N GLN A 813 4.54 -20.78 -2.25
CA GLN A 813 4.01 -19.41 -2.43
C GLN A 813 5.08 -18.31 -2.29
N SER A 814 6.07 -18.48 -1.40
CA SER A 814 7.22 -17.57 -1.24
C SER A 814 8.17 -17.53 -2.44
N ASP A 815 8.26 -18.65 -3.15
CA ASP A 815 9.31 -18.88 -4.15
C ASP A 815 8.74 -18.67 -5.57
N CYS A 816 7.42 -18.87 -5.73
CA CYS A 816 6.68 -18.66 -6.96
C CYS A 816 6.89 -17.26 -7.53
N PHE A 817 6.71 -16.20 -6.73
CA PHE A 817 6.90 -14.81 -7.16
C PHE A 817 8.33 -14.54 -7.64
N ASN A 818 9.32 -15.00 -6.88
CA ASN A 818 10.74 -14.73 -7.15
C ASN A 818 11.29 -15.53 -8.35
N LEU A 819 10.83 -16.77 -8.56
CA LEU A 819 11.40 -17.69 -9.54
C LEU A 819 10.63 -17.77 -10.86
N SER A 820 9.31 -17.55 -10.86
CA SER A 820 8.53 -17.40 -12.10
C SER A 820 8.63 -15.99 -12.69
N GLY A 821 9.01 -15.01 -11.87
CA GLY A 821 9.20 -13.60 -12.20
C GLY A 821 8.19 -13.05 -13.22
N TYR A 822 6.92 -13.05 -12.80
CA TYR A 822 5.91 -12.21 -13.42
C TYR A 822 6.24 -10.74 -13.17
N THR A 823 6.99 -10.15 -14.09
CA THR A 823 6.85 -8.74 -14.44
C THR A 823 6.06 -8.68 -15.74
N ASP A 824 4.88 -8.07 -15.66
CA ASP A 824 4.00 -7.62 -16.74
C ASP A 824 2.98 -8.61 -17.37
N ARG A 825 1.91 -8.02 -17.93
CA ARG A 825 0.86 -8.53 -18.85
C ARG A 825 0.42 -10.01 -18.74
N GLN A 826 -0.79 -10.16 -18.18
CA GLN A 826 -1.66 -11.35 -18.19
C GLN A 826 -1.23 -12.55 -17.30
N ALA A 827 -2.24 -13.17 -16.67
CA ALA A 827 -2.21 -14.45 -15.98
C ALA A 827 -1.42 -14.58 -14.65
N ILE A 828 -1.94 -13.98 -13.57
CA ILE A 828 -1.85 -14.60 -12.23
C ILE A 828 -3.26 -14.71 -11.62
N THR A 829 -3.87 -15.89 -11.75
CA THR A 829 -4.56 -16.66 -10.69
C THR A 829 -5.38 -17.81 -11.33
N GLN A 830 -4.70 -18.86 -11.78
CA GLN A 830 -5.26 -20.21 -11.76
C GLN A 830 -4.23 -21.19 -11.19
N ARG A 831 -4.56 -21.72 -10.01
CA ARG A 831 -4.23 -23.02 -9.39
C ARG A 831 -2.93 -23.72 -9.82
N PHE A 832 -2.15 -24.18 -8.83
CA PHE A 832 -1.93 -25.62 -8.60
C PHE A 832 -1.51 -25.92 -7.15
N ALA A 833 -2.26 -26.83 -6.52
CA ALA A 833 -1.93 -27.72 -5.40
C ALA A 833 -2.98 -28.86 -5.49
N PRO A 834 -2.71 -30.07 -4.95
CA PRO A 834 -3.12 -31.35 -5.55
C PRO A 834 -4.63 -31.59 -5.69
#